data_AF-H3SJM0-F1
#
_entry.id   AF-H3SJM0-F1
#
_cell.length_a   1.000
_cell.length_b   1.000
_cell.length_c   1.000
_cell.angle_alpha   90.00
_cell.angle_beta   90.00
_cell.angle_gamma   90.00
#
_symmetry.space_group_name_H-M   'P 1'
#
loop_
_entity.id
_entity.type
_entity.pdbx_description
1 polymer ?
#
loop_
_entity_poly.entity_id
_entity_poly.type
_entity_poly.pdbx_seq_one_letter_code
_entity_poly.pdbx_strand_id
1 'polypeptide(L)'
;MNLIMKRWAKVPRMMAAWLALLLVVGCLPAWPVQAAAETVEGAEFDQLRARWVEFLTGGTAYDPADPDIALAIEAVSSNVSNAEGSGLWDRMNKEAGRAYLWSDLQGTASDQMSAGYVRLKQMALAYSTYGSPLYRNEELKRDIVGGLDWMYANRYNENKSETGNWWDWEIGTPQNLNDTVVLMYDALTPQQIGNYMKAVDRFVPDPTRRTNLPSLVETGANRLDKALVVIIRGVLEERSAKIEQGRDAISQVFDYVTRGDGFYKDGSFIQHVNIAYTGSYGGVLLNDMGKLLTVLANSRWAITDPKLEHAYSWVTDSYEPLVYRGKMMDLVFGRARFRSFEKKNPPFTGILRMARYAPKEIADDFNGMVKNWILSDTTRTRPYDGLGVADIVLLRSVLDNPDVPAHPQRIGHTTFAGMDRISHLREDYAFGIEMSSSRIANYENSISDSVTSWHIGEGMTFLYNADAQQFNDGFWPTVNPFRLPGTTSDGAPRRSPKTTSKSWVGGTSIDGLYGAAGMDLNPDNSTLAGKKSWFLFDDEIVALGAGIGSTDNRKIETIVENRKINAHGDNALTINGQTQPAELGWSDTVKGVRWAHLEGNVPGADVGYYFPEPAAVTGSREARTGAWSNINQGDSPAPITRHYVSLALEHGVQPSDASYSYVLLPNKDAAATEAYSARPDIEVIRNSADIQAVKETRLGLTAANFWHAGTVDLVRSEQPASVIVKEEGNELTMSVSDPTKNQGTLILEIGKPGFEVLSKSDTVTVLRTSPTIQLKVNAAGSLGTAHQVKLTYDAEAPVYFPPVQEEQFAPVGDSFVWDGANANTNFGSSTYLVARNGGSGFKRQSFFKFDLGGYTGEVNAAKLWVYGSTDQPGGVTALAVADDSWTESEVTWSRKPALGQKLDTASFDTAAGWKAFDVTSFVQAELSGDGIVSIGIDTVDNRYASMNSREAAEHRPYLQVLSSGNDATPPVTSDDADEEWHRTARQPGSGEVGSGEDRQDGASHCPDGNRNRVPDGSGGVPCSGGGCLKRGI
;
A
#
# COMPACT_ATOMS: atom_id res chain seq x y z
N MET A 1 8.59 10.29 -44.35
CA MET A 1 9.47 10.22 -45.54
C MET A 1 8.60 10.02 -46.77
N ASN A 2 8.57 11.03 -47.65
CA ASN A 2 8.15 11.03 -49.05
C ASN A 2 6.86 10.31 -49.51
N LEU A 3 5.83 11.10 -49.84
CA LEU A 3 5.54 11.40 -51.25
C LEU A 3 4.78 12.72 -51.39
N ILE A 4 5.30 13.58 -52.26
CA ILE A 4 4.97 15.00 -52.43
C ILE A 4 4.53 15.23 -53.90
N MET A 5 3.64 16.22 -54.08
CA MET A 5 3.41 17.09 -55.25
C MET A 5 2.53 16.60 -56.41
N LYS A 6 1.45 17.37 -56.65
CA LYS A 6 1.35 18.44 -57.67
C LYS A 6 0.08 19.29 -57.43
N ARG A 7 -0.08 20.56 -57.81
CA ARG A 7 0.72 21.81 -57.88
C ARG A 7 -0.20 22.87 -58.56
N TRP A 8 -0.17 24.13 -58.08
CA TRP A 8 -0.48 25.44 -58.74
C TRP A 8 -1.88 26.08 -58.55
N ALA A 9 -2.10 27.40 -58.52
CA ALA A 9 -1.32 28.62 -58.18
C ALA A 9 -2.24 29.87 -58.40
N LYS A 10 -2.19 30.85 -57.46
CA LYS A 10 -2.32 32.34 -57.61
C LYS A 10 -3.68 33.04 -57.90
N VAL A 11 -4.01 33.94 -56.96
CA VAL A 11 -4.92 35.13 -56.85
C VAL A 11 -4.49 36.23 -57.88
N PRO A 12 -5.25 37.28 -58.34
CA PRO A 12 -6.10 38.20 -57.54
C PRO A 12 -7.27 39.03 -58.18
N ARG A 13 -7.94 39.82 -57.30
CA ARG A 13 -8.76 41.05 -57.50
C ARG A 13 -10.27 40.92 -57.80
N MET A 14 -11.11 41.36 -56.84
CA MET A 14 -11.90 42.60 -56.95
C MET A 14 -12.64 42.89 -55.62
N MET A 15 -12.11 43.85 -54.86
CA MET A 15 -12.88 44.72 -53.98
C MET A 15 -13.69 45.69 -54.86
N ALA A 16 -14.98 45.84 -54.57
CA ALA A 16 -15.84 47.04 -54.78
C ALA A 16 -17.26 46.63 -55.19
N ALA A 17 -18.11 46.26 -54.23
CA ALA A 17 -19.57 46.28 -54.43
C ALA A 17 -20.41 46.24 -53.13
N TRP A 18 -19.93 46.68 -51.96
CA TRP A 18 -20.78 46.71 -50.75
C TRP A 18 -20.48 47.92 -49.86
N LEU A 19 -20.61 49.11 -50.43
CA LEU A 19 -20.51 50.39 -49.72
C LEU A 19 -21.58 51.36 -50.26
N ALA A 20 -22.83 50.91 -50.27
CA ALA A 20 -23.99 51.74 -50.60
C ALA A 20 -25.30 51.11 -50.07
N LEU A 21 -25.39 50.84 -48.77
CA LEU A 21 -26.68 50.75 -48.07
C LEU A 21 -26.52 50.92 -46.54
N LEU A 22 -25.66 51.84 -46.11
CA LEU A 22 -25.59 52.34 -44.74
C LEU A 22 -26.03 53.80 -44.76
N LEU A 23 -27.35 54.02 -44.76
CA LEU A 23 -28.04 55.16 -44.17
C LEU A 23 -29.53 55.07 -44.52
N VAL A 24 -30.38 55.14 -43.47
CA VAL A 24 -31.84 55.13 -43.46
C VAL A 24 -32.52 53.75 -43.35
N VAL A 25 -32.38 53.11 -42.18
CA VAL A 25 -33.54 52.61 -41.41
C VAL A 25 -33.26 52.94 -39.94
N GLY A 26 -33.63 54.17 -39.54
CA GLY A 26 -33.82 54.50 -38.14
C GLY A 26 -35.20 54.02 -37.69
N CYS A 27 -35.28 53.54 -36.45
CA CYS A 27 -36.47 53.10 -35.72
C CYS A 27 -37.08 51.74 -36.12
N LEU A 28 -36.42 50.66 -35.68
CA LEU A 28 -37.11 49.43 -35.23
C LEU A 28 -36.49 49.02 -33.88
N PRO A 29 -37.29 48.64 -32.87
CA PRO A 29 -36.76 48.32 -31.55
C PRO A 29 -35.87 47.08 -31.62
N ALA A 30 -34.66 47.18 -31.08
CA ALA A 30 -33.82 46.04 -30.82
C ALA A 30 -34.40 45.25 -29.64
N TRP A 31 -35.21 44.22 -29.92
CA TRP A 31 -35.49 43.00 -29.13
C TRP A 31 -36.35 42.06 -30.01
N PRO A 32 -36.12 40.72 -30.05
CA PRO A 32 -35.73 39.83 -28.94
C PRO A 32 -34.64 38.81 -29.33
N VAL A 33 -33.36 39.13 -29.12
CA VAL A 33 -32.27 38.12 -29.13
C VAL A 33 -31.71 37.96 -27.72
N GLN A 34 -31.67 39.05 -26.93
CA GLN A 34 -31.29 39.04 -25.51
C GLN A 34 -32.28 38.23 -24.65
N ALA A 35 -33.59 38.47 -24.82
CA ALA A 35 -34.62 37.76 -24.05
C ALA A 35 -34.66 36.26 -24.35
N ALA A 36 -34.38 35.85 -25.60
CA ALA A 36 -34.31 34.43 -25.97
C ALA A 36 -33.09 33.74 -25.35
N ALA A 37 -31.93 34.40 -25.30
CA ALA A 37 -30.73 33.90 -24.65
C ALA A 37 -30.89 33.83 -23.11
N GLU A 38 -31.49 34.84 -22.49
CA GLU A 38 -31.82 34.84 -21.05
C GLU A 38 -32.84 33.74 -20.69
N THR A 39 -33.83 33.46 -21.54
CA THR A 39 -34.79 32.36 -21.32
C THR A 39 -34.18 30.97 -21.46
N VAL A 40 -33.17 30.81 -22.33
CA VAL A 40 -32.45 29.53 -22.50
C VAL A 40 -31.50 29.29 -21.31
N GLU A 41 -30.86 30.35 -20.81
CA GLU A 41 -29.98 30.29 -19.64
C GLU A 41 -30.74 29.97 -18.34
N GLY A 42 -31.90 30.61 -18.10
CA GLY A 42 -32.77 30.28 -16.97
C GLY A 42 -33.25 28.83 -16.96
N ALA A 43 -33.64 28.31 -18.13
CA ALA A 43 -34.10 26.93 -18.29
C ALA A 43 -33.01 25.88 -17.99
N GLU A 44 -31.73 26.20 -18.24
CA GLU A 44 -30.62 25.30 -17.92
C GLU A 44 -30.39 25.22 -16.39
N PHE A 45 -30.49 26.34 -15.66
CA PHE A 45 -30.43 26.33 -14.19
C PHE A 45 -31.59 25.53 -13.57
N ASP A 46 -32.81 25.67 -14.10
CA ASP A 46 -33.96 24.83 -13.72
C ASP A 46 -33.67 23.34 -13.91
N GLN A 47 -33.06 22.97 -15.05
CA GLN A 47 -32.69 21.59 -15.32
C GLN A 47 -31.67 21.06 -14.30
N LEU A 48 -30.66 21.86 -13.93
CA LEU A 48 -29.68 21.48 -12.92
C LEU A 48 -30.31 21.29 -11.54
N ARG A 49 -31.23 22.20 -11.14
CA ARG A 49 -32.01 22.06 -9.89
C ARG A 49 -32.85 20.78 -9.90
N ALA A 50 -33.63 20.56 -10.96
CA ALA A 50 -34.50 19.38 -11.09
C ALA A 50 -33.70 18.07 -10.99
N ARG A 51 -32.52 18.02 -11.62
CA ARG A 51 -31.64 16.85 -11.54
C ARG A 51 -31.08 16.63 -10.13
N TRP A 52 -30.76 17.69 -9.40
CA TRP A 52 -30.35 17.56 -8.01
C TRP A 52 -31.49 17.13 -7.08
N VAL A 53 -32.73 17.60 -7.34
CA VAL A 53 -33.93 17.06 -6.67
C VAL A 53 -34.10 15.56 -6.96
N GLU A 54 -33.92 15.13 -8.21
CA GLU A 54 -33.97 13.70 -8.56
C GLU A 54 -32.87 12.89 -7.86
N PHE A 55 -31.64 13.42 -7.78
CA PHE A 55 -30.55 12.80 -7.04
C PHE A 55 -30.91 12.59 -5.56
N LEU A 56 -31.61 13.54 -4.94
CA LEU A 56 -32.00 13.48 -3.53
C LEU A 56 -33.23 12.57 -3.29
N THR A 57 -34.21 12.57 -4.20
CA THR A 57 -35.55 11.98 -3.98
C THR A 57 -35.83 10.71 -4.77
N GLY A 58 -35.03 10.41 -5.80
CA GLY A 58 -35.29 9.38 -6.80
C GLY A 58 -36.27 9.82 -7.91
N GLY A 59 -36.75 11.07 -7.88
CA GLY A 59 -37.73 11.58 -8.84
C GLY A 59 -39.15 11.09 -8.57
N THR A 60 -39.94 10.91 -9.64
CA THR A 60 -41.36 10.51 -9.57
C THR A 60 -41.69 9.28 -10.42
N ALA A 61 -40.69 8.69 -11.09
CA ALA A 61 -40.89 7.61 -12.06
C ALA A 61 -40.98 6.21 -11.42
N TYR A 62 -40.71 6.08 -10.12
CA TYR A 62 -40.78 4.81 -9.39
C TYR A 62 -42.17 4.54 -8.81
N ASP A 63 -42.45 3.28 -8.51
CA ASP A 63 -43.66 2.87 -7.79
C ASP A 63 -43.45 2.99 -6.26
N PRO A 64 -44.16 3.90 -5.56
CA PRO A 64 -44.05 4.02 -4.11
C PRO A 64 -44.61 2.82 -3.34
N ALA A 65 -45.36 1.92 -4.00
CA ALA A 65 -45.86 0.69 -3.41
C ALA A 65 -44.86 -0.49 -3.52
N ASP A 66 -43.75 -0.33 -4.24
CA ASP A 66 -42.66 -1.33 -4.25
C ASP A 66 -42.17 -1.57 -2.82
N PRO A 67 -42.06 -2.83 -2.33
CA PRO A 67 -41.75 -3.10 -0.93
C PRO A 67 -40.44 -2.50 -0.42
N ASP A 68 -39.39 -2.42 -1.26
CA ASP A 68 -38.11 -1.88 -0.84
C ASP A 68 -38.14 -0.34 -0.82
N ILE A 69 -38.82 0.26 -1.81
CA ILE A 69 -39.02 1.72 -1.88
C ILE A 69 -39.97 2.20 -0.78
N ALA A 70 -41.07 1.50 -0.54
CA ALA A 70 -42.05 1.82 0.49
C ALA A 70 -41.40 1.87 1.89
N LEU A 71 -40.49 0.93 2.18
CA LEU A 71 -39.72 0.94 3.43
C LEU A 71 -38.77 2.14 3.52
N ALA A 72 -38.11 2.52 2.42
CA ALA A 72 -37.26 3.71 2.40
C ALA A 72 -38.08 5.01 2.56
N ILE A 73 -39.26 5.09 1.93
CA ILE A 73 -40.20 6.20 2.11
C ILE A 73 -40.69 6.27 3.56
N GLU A 74 -41.07 5.14 4.14
CA GLU A 74 -41.52 5.06 5.54
C GLU A 74 -40.41 5.49 6.50
N ALA A 75 -39.17 5.04 6.27
CA ALA A 75 -38.02 5.45 7.09
C ALA A 75 -37.77 6.96 7.05
N VAL A 76 -37.88 7.59 5.87
CA VAL A 76 -37.75 9.05 5.73
C VAL A 76 -38.91 9.78 6.41
N SER A 77 -40.13 9.28 6.24
CA SER A 77 -41.36 9.93 6.72
C SER A 77 -41.51 9.83 8.24
N SER A 78 -41.34 8.64 8.81
CA SER A 78 -41.46 8.37 10.24
C SER A 78 -40.35 9.05 11.07
N ASN A 79 -39.17 9.28 10.50
CA ASN A 79 -38.13 10.09 11.13
C ASN A 79 -38.56 11.56 11.30
N VAL A 80 -39.45 12.05 10.43
CA VAL A 80 -39.93 13.44 10.46
C VAL A 80 -41.18 13.58 11.34
N SER A 81 -42.16 12.70 11.18
CA SER A 81 -43.36 12.68 12.02
C SER A 81 -43.85 11.25 12.17
N ASN A 82 -44.18 10.86 13.40
CA ASN A 82 -44.66 9.51 13.72
C ASN A 82 -45.74 9.54 14.80
N ALA A 83 -46.41 8.39 14.98
CA ALA A 83 -47.53 8.28 15.92
C ALA A 83 -47.11 8.53 17.38
N GLU A 84 -45.84 8.29 17.71
CA GLU A 84 -45.26 8.51 19.03
C GLU A 84 -44.93 9.99 19.31
N GLY A 85 -45.06 10.88 18.32
CA GLY A 85 -44.70 12.30 18.45
C GLY A 85 -43.21 12.53 18.68
N SER A 86 -42.37 11.58 18.28
CA SER A 86 -40.92 11.60 18.48
C SER A 86 -40.15 12.13 17.27
N GLY A 87 -40.83 12.33 16.15
CA GLY A 87 -40.26 12.79 14.90
C GLY A 87 -39.63 14.18 15.00
N LEU A 88 -38.76 14.50 14.06
CA LEU A 88 -38.06 15.79 14.02
C LEU A 88 -39.02 16.98 13.98
N TRP A 89 -40.07 16.89 13.17
CA TRP A 89 -41.08 17.93 13.07
C TRP A 89 -41.96 17.98 14.32
N ASP A 90 -42.32 16.83 14.89
CA ASP A 90 -43.11 16.72 16.12
C ASP A 90 -42.41 17.44 17.29
N ARG A 91 -41.10 17.21 17.44
CA ARG A 91 -40.27 17.80 18.50
C ARG A 91 -39.74 19.21 18.22
N MET A 92 -40.03 19.77 17.05
CA MET A 92 -39.60 21.12 16.70
C MET A 92 -40.34 22.15 17.54
N ASN A 93 -39.62 23.07 18.17
CA ASN A 93 -40.19 24.22 18.86
C ASN A 93 -40.77 25.20 17.83
N LYS A 94 -42.09 25.40 17.86
CA LYS A 94 -42.86 26.26 16.94
C LYS A 94 -43.31 27.59 17.57
N GLU A 95 -42.90 27.88 18.80
CA GLU A 95 -43.32 29.08 19.53
C GLU A 95 -42.80 30.37 18.88
N ALA A 96 -43.62 31.43 18.95
CA ALA A 96 -43.18 32.77 18.57
C ALA A 96 -42.09 33.26 19.52
N GLY A 97 -40.96 33.75 18.99
CA GLY A 97 -39.82 34.20 19.80
C GLY A 97 -38.93 33.08 20.34
N ARG A 98 -39.05 31.84 19.83
CA ARG A 98 -38.20 30.69 20.20
C ARG A 98 -36.71 31.01 20.20
N ALA A 99 -35.99 30.52 21.21
CA ALA A 99 -34.53 30.65 21.35
C ALA A 99 -33.74 29.46 20.74
N TYR A 100 -34.45 28.42 20.30
CA TYR A 100 -33.91 27.23 19.65
C TYR A 100 -35.00 26.56 18.79
N LEU A 101 -34.61 25.72 17.83
CA LEU A 101 -35.53 24.86 17.07
C LEU A 101 -35.76 23.49 17.72
N TRP A 102 -34.73 22.92 18.35
CA TRP A 102 -34.85 21.68 19.11
C TRP A 102 -34.12 21.80 20.44
N SER A 103 -34.70 21.23 21.50
CA SER A 103 -34.21 21.39 22.86
C SER A 103 -32.86 20.72 23.11
N ASP A 104 -32.51 19.72 22.32
CA ASP A 104 -31.21 19.05 22.34
C ASP A 104 -30.14 19.75 21.48
N LEU A 105 -30.50 20.80 20.73
CA LEU A 105 -29.61 21.62 19.90
C LEU A 105 -29.66 23.11 20.30
N GLN A 106 -29.72 23.38 21.61
CA GLN A 106 -29.84 24.74 22.14
C GLN A 106 -28.53 25.55 22.07
N GLY A 107 -27.39 24.87 22.03
CA GLY A 107 -26.07 25.48 22.05
C GLY A 107 -25.72 26.25 20.77
N THR A 108 -24.51 26.81 20.79
CA THR A 108 -23.91 27.55 19.67
C THR A 108 -22.65 26.87 19.14
N ALA A 109 -22.39 25.63 19.56
CA ALA A 109 -21.29 24.83 19.00
C ALA A 109 -21.56 24.52 17.52
N SER A 110 -20.49 24.40 16.74
CA SER A 110 -20.57 24.27 15.28
C SER A 110 -21.26 22.97 14.84
N ASP A 111 -21.04 21.89 15.58
CA ASP A 111 -21.67 20.58 15.37
C ASP A 111 -23.20 20.64 15.57
N GLN A 112 -23.67 21.39 16.56
CA GLN A 112 -25.11 21.58 16.79
C GLN A 112 -25.78 22.43 15.70
N MET A 113 -25.05 23.42 15.16
CA MET A 113 -25.52 24.20 14.00
C MET A 113 -25.67 23.30 12.77
N SER A 114 -24.65 22.51 12.44
CA SER A 114 -24.72 21.53 11.35
C SER A 114 -25.86 20.54 11.56
N ALA A 115 -26.01 19.99 12.77
CA ALA A 115 -27.10 19.07 13.11
C ALA A 115 -28.49 19.71 12.92
N GLY A 116 -28.65 21.00 13.19
CA GLY A 116 -29.88 21.73 12.93
C GLY A 116 -30.25 21.75 11.43
N TYR A 117 -29.29 22.01 10.55
CA TYR A 117 -29.51 21.96 9.11
C TYR A 117 -29.70 20.54 8.57
N VAL A 118 -29.05 19.52 9.16
CA VAL A 118 -29.32 18.11 8.84
C VAL A 118 -30.79 17.77 9.09
N ARG A 119 -31.36 18.21 10.22
CA ARG A 119 -32.78 17.97 10.54
C ARG A 119 -33.72 18.69 9.56
N LEU A 120 -33.43 19.94 9.22
CA LEU A 120 -34.21 20.69 8.23
C LEU A 120 -34.15 20.03 6.84
N LYS A 121 -32.99 19.53 6.41
CA LYS A 121 -32.85 18.75 5.18
C LYS A 121 -33.70 17.48 5.22
N GLN A 122 -33.68 16.72 6.32
CA GLN A 122 -34.49 15.51 6.47
C GLN A 122 -35.99 15.80 6.38
N MET A 123 -36.44 16.91 6.98
CA MET A 123 -37.82 17.40 6.85
C MET A 123 -38.15 17.78 5.40
N ALA A 124 -37.28 18.53 4.72
CA ALA A 124 -37.47 18.90 3.32
C ALA A 124 -37.46 17.69 2.37
N LEU A 125 -36.66 16.67 2.68
CA LEU A 125 -36.62 15.41 1.93
C LEU A 125 -37.96 14.68 2.03
N ALA A 126 -38.52 14.55 3.25
CA ALA A 126 -39.84 13.93 3.44
C ALA A 126 -40.96 14.74 2.77
N TYR A 127 -40.86 16.07 2.77
CA TYR A 127 -41.76 16.97 2.04
C TYR A 127 -41.69 16.78 0.51
N SER A 128 -40.51 16.43 -0.02
CA SER A 128 -40.25 16.39 -1.47
C SER A 128 -40.24 14.99 -2.09
N THR A 129 -40.29 13.93 -1.27
CA THR A 129 -40.24 12.54 -1.76
C THR A 129 -41.62 12.06 -2.19
N TYR A 130 -41.77 11.66 -3.45
CA TYR A 130 -43.03 11.13 -3.98
C TYR A 130 -43.44 9.85 -3.25
N GLY A 131 -44.71 9.76 -2.83
CA GLY A 131 -45.24 8.64 -2.03
C GLY A 131 -45.11 8.82 -0.51
N SER A 132 -44.32 9.78 -0.03
CA SER A 132 -44.29 10.16 1.39
C SER A 132 -45.68 10.64 1.87
N PRO A 133 -46.16 10.25 3.06
CA PRO A 133 -47.35 10.84 3.67
C PRO A 133 -47.22 12.35 3.93
N LEU A 134 -45.99 12.85 3.98
CA LEU A 134 -45.66 14.26 4.17
C LEU A 134 -45.41 15.00 2.84
N TYR A 135 -45.57 14.31 1.70
CA TYR A 135 -45.32 14.88 0.39
C TYR A 135 -46.19 16.13 0.16
N ARG A 136 -45.53 17.26 -0.07
CA ARG A 136 -46.15 18.58 -0.27
C ARG A 136 -47.06 19.04 0.89
N ASN A 137 -46.81 18.56 2.11
CA ASN A 137 -47.56 19.00 3.28
C ASN A 137 -47.33 20.50 3.57
N GLU A 138 -48.41 21.29 3.56
CA GLU A 138 -48.37 22.75 3.69
C GLU A 138 -47.90 23.25 5.06
N GLU A 139 -48.19 22.51 6.12
CA GLU A 139 -47.78 22.89 7.48
C GLU A 139 -46.30 22.63 7.70
N LEU A 140 -45.83 21.45 7.27
CA LEU A 140 -44.42 21.09 7.26
C LEU A 140 -43.61 22.09 6.42
N LYS A 141 -44.12 22.45 5.23
CA LYS A 141 -43.51 23.50 4.38
C LYS A 141 -43.29 24.79 5.15
N ARG A 142 -44.33 25.32 5.81
CA ARG A 142 -44.25 26.56 6.59
C ARG A 142 -43.22 26.47 7.71
N ASP A 143 -43.17 25.34 8.41
CA ASP A 143 -42.27 25.18 9.55
C ASP A 143 -40.80 24.96 9.12
N ILE A 144 -40.55 24.30 7.99
CA ILE A 144 -39.21 24.22 7.37
C ILE A 144 -38.73 25.63 7.02
N VAL A 145 -39.55 26.41 6.31
CA VAL A 145 -39.20 27.78 5.91
C VAL A 145 -38.95 28.66 7.13
N GLY A 146 -39.83 28.62 8.13
CA GLY A 146 -39.64 29.34 9.38
C GLY A 146 -38.43 28.86 10.19
N GLY A 147 -38.04 27.59 10.04
CA GLY A 147 -36.81 27.03 10.61
C GLY A 147 -35.55 27.56 9.93
N LEU A 148 -35.53 27.61 8.59
CA LEU A 148 -34.44 28.20 7.81
C LEU A 148 -34.24 29.69 8.16
N ASP A 149 -35.33 30.47 8.21
CA ASP A 149 -35.28 31.89 8.60
C ASP A 149 -34.72 32.07 10.02
N TRP A 150 -35.12 31.19 10.94
CA TRP A 150 -34.61 31.22 12.30
C TRP A 150 -33.12 30.86 12.37
N MET A 151 -32.69 29.82 11.65
CA MET A 151 -31.28 29.41 11.60
C MET A 151 -30.41 30.50 10.99
N TYR A 152 -30.87 31.14 9.92
CA TYR A 152 -30.20 32.30 9.33
C TYR A 152 -30.07 33.44 10.35
N ALA A 153 -31.17 33.88 10.97
CA ALA A 153 -31.13 34.98 11.91
C ALA A 153 -30.23 34.73 13.13
N ASN A 154 -30.14 33.48 13.61
CA ASN A 154 -29.56 33.19 14.93
C ASN A 154 -28.24 32.42 14.91
N ARG A 155 -28.02 31.54 13.92
CA ARG A 155 -26.92 30.56 13.92
C ARG A 155 -25.95 30.74 12.76
N TYR A 156 -26.42 30.81 11.52
CA TYR A 156 -25.58 30.81 10.33
C TYR A 156 -25.95 31.95 9.36
N ASN A 157 -25.25 33.07 9.48
CA ASN A 157 -25.38 34.23 8.58
C ASN A 157 -24.02 34.91 8.38
N GLU A 158 -23.98 35.86 7.45
CA GLU A 158 -22.76 36.52 7.00
C GLU A 158 -22.05 37.36 8.08
N ASN A 159 -22.75 37.69 9.17
CA ASN A 159 -22.22 38.48 10.28
C ASN A 159 -21.69 37.62 11.43
N LYS A 160 -21.74 36.28 11.29
CA LYS A 160 -21.16 35.35 12.27
C LYS A 160 -19.68 35.13 12.00
N SER A 161 -18.95 34.81 13.07
CA SER A 161 -17.56 34.36 13.00
C SER A 161 -17.52 32.84 13.16
N GLU A 162 -16.60 32.20 12.45
CA GLU A 162 -16.35 30.76 12.62
C GLU A 162 -15.83 30.47 14.02
N THR A 163 -16.45 29.49 14.67
CA THR A 163 -16.04 28.96 15.98
C THR A 163 -16.16 27.44 15.97
N GLY A 164 -15.36 26.73 16.76
CA GLY A 164 -15.38 25.27 16.75
C GLY A 164 -14.73 24.70 15.48
N ASN A 165 -15.36 23.69 14.88
CA ASN A 165 -14.81 23.00 13.72
C ASN A 165 -15.14 23.74 12.42
N TRP A 166 -14.12 24.11 11.65
CA TRP A 166 -14.24 24.80 10.36
C TRP A 166 -15.11 24.03 9.35
N TRP A 167 -15.04 22.69 9.38
CA TRP A 167 -15.78 21.83 8.45
C TRP A 167 -17.29 22.06 8.56
N ASP A 168 -17.80 22.30 9.77
CA ASP A 168 -19.22 22.59 9.98
C ASP A 168 -19.65 23.88 9.28
N TRP A 169 -18.79 24.90 9.27
CA TRP A 169 -19.09 26.21 8.68
C TRP A 169 -18.91 26.24 7.18
N GLU A 170 -17.92 25.53 6.65
CA GLU A 170 -17.51 25.62 5.25
C GLU A 170 -17.99 24.44 4.39
N ILE A 171 -18.42 23.32 4.97
CA ILE A 171 -18.86 22.12 4.25
C ILE A 171 -20.21 21.62 4.79
N GLY A 172 -20.24 21.17 6.05
CA GLY A 172 -21.39 20.48 6.63
C GLY A 172 -22.68 21.30 6.58
N THR A 173 -22.67 22.51 7.14
CA THR A 173 -23.84 23.39 7.11
C THR A 173 -24.19 23.84 5.68
N PRO A 174 -23.26 24.37 4.86
CA PRO A 174 -23.55 24.75 3.48
C PRO A 174 -24.18 23.64 2.63
N GLN A 175 -23.68 22.41 2.68
CA GLN A 175 -24.24 21.31 1.89
C GLN A 175 -25.68 21.00 2.31
N ASN A 176 -25.94 20.89 3.61
CA ASN A 176 -27.30 20.62 4.10
C ASN A 176 -28.26 21.79 3.82
N LEU A 177 -27.78 23.03 3.95
CA LEU A 177 -28.56 24.22 3.58
C LEU A 177 -28.87 24.24 2.07
N ASN A 178 -27.87 24.03 1.22
CA ASN A 178 -28.04 23.97 -0.23
C ASN A 178 -29.06 22.90 -0.63
N ASP A 179 -28.94 21.67 -0.12
CA ASP A 179 -29.90 20.59 -0.39
C ASP A 179 -31.31 20.98 0.04
N THR A 180 -31.45 21.57 1.24
CA THR A 180 -32.76 22.02 1.74
C THR A 180 -33.36 23.10 0.83
N VAL A 181 -32.55 24.07 0.38
CA VAL A 181 -33.02 25.15 -0.51
C VAL A 181 -33.37 24.62 -1.89
N VAL A 182 -32.64 23.64 -2.44
CA VAL A 182 -33.01 23.00 -3.72
C VAL A 182 -34.35 22.26 -3.60
N LEU A 183 -34.56 21.50 -2.52
CA LEU A 183 -35.81 20.77 -2.28
C LEU A 183 -37.00 21.72 -2.05
N MET A 184 -36.76 22.87 -1.43
CA MET A 184 -37.77 23.86 -1.07
C MET A 184 -37.83 25.06 -2.03
N TYR A 185 -37.19 24.98 -3.21
CA TYR A 185 -36.95 26.15 -4.07
C TYR A 185 -38.23 26.93 -4.38
N ASP A 186 -39.28 26.24 -4.80
CA ASP A 186 -40.59 26.83 -5.14
C ASP A 186 -41.37 27.37 -3.92
N ALA A 187 -40.96 26.98 -2.71
CA ALA A 187 -41.57 27.43 -1.46
C ALA A 187 -40.87 28.66 -0.87
N LEU A 188 -39.72 29.07 -1.42
CA LEU A 188 -38.89 30.16 -0.92
C LEU A 188 -39.01 31.41 -1.80
N THR A 189 -38.96 32.56 -1.17
CA THR A 189 -38.87 33.84 -1.90
C THR A 189 -37.44 34.07 -2.41
N PRO A 190 -37.26 34.85 -3.51
CA PRO A 190 -35.93 35.23 -3.97
C PRO A 190 -35.07 35.90 -2.89
N GLN A 191 -35.70 36.65 -1.97
CA GLN A 191 -35.00 37.29 -0.85
C GLN A 191 -34.48 36.27 0.17
N GLN A 192 -35.27 35.23 0.49
CA GLN A 192 -34.82 34.16 1.39
C GLN A 192 -33.65 33.38 0.78
N ILE A 193 -33.76 32.98 -0.49
CA ILE A 193 -32.67 32.31 -1.22
C ILE A 193 -31.41 33.19 -1.20
N GLY A 194 -31.53 34.47 -1.54
CA GLY A 194 -30.41 35.41 -1.53
C GLY A 194 -29.76 35.56 -0.15
N ASN A 195 -30.53 35.63 0.93
CA ASN A 195 -30.01 35.69 2.29
C ASN A 195 -29.21 34.43 2.66
N TYR A 196 -29.77 33.26 2.38
CA TYR A 196 -29.11 31.99 2.72
C TYR A 196 -27.84 31.79 1.91
N MET A 197 -27.88 32.09 0.60
CA MET A 197 -26.71 31.94 -0.27
C MET A 197 -25.63 32.99 0.03
N LYS A 198 -26.00 34.17 0.56
CA LYS A 198 -25.04 35.15 1.08
C LYS A 198 -24.29 34.63 2.31
N ALA A 199 -24.96 33.87 3.19
CA ALA A 199 -24.29 33.19 4.30
C ALA A 199 -23.30 32.15 3.76
N VAL A 200 -23.71 31.31 2.81
CA VAL A 200 -22.81 30.34 2.16
C VAL A 200 -21.60 31.02 1.51
N ASP A 201 -21.79 32.11 0.77
CA ASP A 201 -20.68 32.85 0.13
C ASP A 201 -19.70 33.45 1.15
N ARG A 202 -20.18 33.83 2.34
CA ARG A 202 -19.32 34.37 3.40
C ARG A 202 -18.30 33.36 3.89
N PHE A 203 -18.69 32.10 4.01
CA PHE A 203 -17.86 31.01 4.54
C PHE A 203 -17.23 30.15 3.44
N VAL A 204 -17.78 30.18 2.22
CA VAL A 204 -17.24 29.46 1.05
C VAL A 204 -17.16 30.38 -0.18
N PRO A 205 -16.42 31.51 -0.11
CA PRO A 205 -16.28 32.43 -1.25
C PRO A 205 -15.42 31.84 -2.38
N ASP A 206 -14.48 30.97 -1.99
CA ASP A 206 -13.52 30.29 -2.85
C ASP A 206 -13.43 28.82 -2.41
N PRO A 207 -13.82 27.86 -3.27
CA PRO A 207 -13.76 26.44 -2.93
C PRO A 207 -12.31 25.93 -2.76
N THR A 208 -11.32 26.74 -3.13
CA THR A 208 -9.91 26.36 -3.09
C THR A 208 -9.18 26.66 -1.78
N ARG A 209 -9.80 27.43 -0.88
CA ARG A 209 -9.17 28.00 0.33
C ARG A 209 -10.08 27.90 1.54
N ARG A 210 -9.52 27.68 2.74
CA ARG A 210 -10.28 27.89 3.99
C ARG A 210 -10.46 29.36 4.29
N THR A 211 -11.60 29.74 4.87
CA THR A 211 -11.83 31.11 5.32
C THR A 211 -11.15 31.40 6.65
N ASN A 212 -11.04 30.40 7.54
CA ASN A 212 -10.30 30.56 8.80
C ASN A 212 -8.78 30.36 8.68
N LEU A 213 -8.30 29.78 7.57
CA LEU A 213 -6.88 29.61 7.28
C LEU A 213 -6.59 29.85 5.77
N PRO A 214 -6.65 31.11 5.30
CA PRO A 214 -6.60 31.43 3.86
C PRO A 214 -5.32 31.03 3.13
N SER A 215 -4.22 30.80 3.84
CA SER A 215 -2.96 30.33 3.26
C SER A 215 -3.01 28.85 2.87
N LEU A 216 -3.92 28.06 3.46
CA LEU A 216 -4.08 26.63 3.16
C LEU A 216 -4.82 26.45 1.83
N VAL A 217 -4.25 25.63 0.95
CA VAL A 217 -4.92 25.16 -0.29
C VAL A 217 -5.65 23.86 0.04
N GLU A 218 -6.94 23.79 -0.26
CA GLU A 218 -7.73 22.57 -0.03
C GLU A 218 -7.38 21.49 -1.06
N THR A 219 -7.36 20.23 -0.63
CA THR A 219 -7.06 19.07 -1.47
C THR A 219 -8.07 17.94 -1.21
N GLY A 220 -8.08 16.92 -2.08
CA GLY A 220 -8.86 15.69 -1.88
C GLY A 220 -10.37 15.94 -1.67
N ALA A 221 -10.96 15.20 -0.73
CA ALA A 221 -12.40 15.26 -0.44
C ALA A 221 -12.89 16.68 -0.09
N ASN A 222 -12.15 17.42 0.77
CA ASN A 222 -12.53 18.79 1.15
C ASN A 222 -12.65 19.72 -0.07
N ARG A 223 -11.78 19.54 -1.07
CA ARG A 223 -11.84 20.33 -2.30
C ARG A 223 -13.13 20.05 -3.08
N LEU A 224 -13.48 18.77 -3.25
CA LEU A 224 -14.69 18.37 -3.99
C LEU A 224 -15.96 18.78 -3.24
N ASP A 225 -15.98 18.61 -1.92
CA ASP A 225 -17.09 19.04 -1.06
C ASP A 225 -17.39 20.53 -1.23
N LYS A 226 -16.35 21.37 -1.20
CA LYS A 226 -16.49 22.83 -1.36
C LYS A 226 -16.81 23.22 -2.80
N ALA A 227 -16.26 22.52 -3.79
CA ALA A 227 -16.64 22.71 -5.18
C ALA A 227 -18.15 22.46 -5.37
N LEU A 228 -18.68 21.37 -4.79
CA LEU A 228 -20.11 21.05 -4.82
C LEU A 228 -20.95 22.15 -4.14
N VAL A 229 -20.52 22.63 -2.97
CA VAL A 229 -21.20 23.76 -2.28
C VAL A 229 -21.32 24.98 -3.19
N VAL A 230 -20.21 25.37 -3.83
CA VAL A 230 -20.17 26.55 -4.69
C VAL A 230 -20.96 26.35 -5.98
N ILE A 231 -20.94 25.15 -6.56
CA ILE A 231 -21.74 24.78 -7.74
C ILE A 231 -23.23 24.88 -7.43
N ILE A 232 -23.71 24.19 -6.39
CA ILE A 232 -25.15 24.18 -6.07
C ILE A 232 -25.63 25.59 -5.69
N ARG A 233 -24.80 26.37 -4.98
CA ARG A 233 -25.09 27.79 -4.74
C ARG A 233 -25.20 28.57 -6.06
N GLY A 234 -24.29 28.36 -7.01
CA GLY A 234 -24.35 28.97 -8.34
C GLY A 234 -25.62 28.59 -9.10
N VAL A 235 -26.09 27.35 -8.96
CA VAL A 235 -27.37 26.89 -9.52
C VAL A 235 -28.58 27.55 -8.85
N LEU A 236 -28.53 27.76 -7.53
CA LEU A 236 -29.61 28.37 -6.75
C LEU A 236 -29.76 29.87 -6.99
N GLU A 237 -28.64 30.59 -7.16
CA GLU A 237 -28.61 32.03 -7.44
C GLU A 237 -28.60 32.36 -8.95
N GLU A 238 -28.61 31.35 -9.83
CA GLU A 238 -28.52 31.50 -11.29
C GLU A 238 -27.26 32.27 -11.73
N ARG A 239 -26.10 31.89 -11.15
CA ARG A 239 -24.80 32.54 -11.36
C ARG A 239 -23.79 31.60 -12.04
N SER A 240 -23.67 31.71 -13.36
CA SER A 240 -22.73 30.92 -14.18
C SER A 240 -21.29 30.96 -13.64
N ALA A 241 -20.80 32.16 -13.28
CA ALA A 241 -19.45 32.35 -12.79
C ALA A 241 -19.14 31.57 -11.50
N LYS A 242 -20.14 31.28 -10.66
CA LYS A 242 -19.96 30.45 -9.47
C LYS A 242 -19.93 28.96 -9.80
N ILE A 243 -20.74 28.51 -10.76
CA ILE A 243 -20.65 27.15 -11.28
C ILE A 243 -19.27 26.90 -11.90
N GLU A 244 -18.79 27.84 -12.73
CA GLU A 244 -17.46 27.80 -13.33
C GLU A 244 -16.35 27.78 -12.26
N GLN A 245 -16.43 28.65 -11.24
CA GLN A 245 -15.47 28.66 -10.12
C GLN A 245 -15.41 27.30 -9.41
N GLY A 246 -16.55 26.68 -9.15
CA GLY A 246 -16.59 25.35 -8.52
C GLY A 246 -16.08 24.25 -9.45
N ARG A 247 -16.50 24.24 -10.73
CA ARG A 247 -16.04 23.28 -11.74
C ARG A 247 -14.52 23.30 -11.90
N ASP A 248 -13.94 24.49 -12.07
CA ASP A 248 -12.51 24.66 -12.34
C ASP A 248 -11.65 24.31 -11.11
N ALA A 249 -12.24 24.30 -9.92
CA ALA A 249 -11.59 23.85 -8.69
C ALA A 249 -11.42 22.32 -8.61
N ILE A 250 -12.16 21.54 -9.43
CA ILE A 250 -12.13 20.06 -9.44
C ILE A 250 -10.85 19.53 -10.09
N SER A 251 -10.37 20.16 -11.16
CA SER A 251 -9.26 19.68 -12.00
C SER A 251 -7.99 19.27 -11.25
N GLN A 252 -7.68 19.95 -10.14
CA GLN A 252 -6.49 19.66 -9.33
C GLN A 252 -6.58 18.32 -8.57
N VAL A 253 -7.78 17.79 -8.36
CA VAL A 253 -8.01 16.51 -7.67
C VAL A 253 -7.68 15.33 -8.58
N PHE A 254 -7.71 15.52 -9.90
CA PHE A 254 -7.40 14.45 -10.85
C PHE A 254 -5.92 14.12 -10.96
N ASP A 255 -5.02 14.95 -10.43
CA ASP A 255 -3.59 14.70 -10.52
C ASP A 255 -3.16 13.57 -9.59
N TYR A 256 -2.48 12.57 -10.17
CA TYR A 256 -1.80 11.56 -9.37
C TYR A 256 -0.66 12.20 -8.59
N VAL A 257 -0.54 11.83 -7.32
CA VAL A 257 0.55 12.26 -6.44
C VAL A 257 1.63 11.19 -6.33
N THR A 258 2.82 11.62 -5.94
CA THR A 258 3.97 10.73 -5.65
C THR A 258 4.36 10.74 -4.17
N ARG A 259 3.71 11.60 -3.37
CA ARG A 259 3.83 11.73 -1.92
C ARG A 259 2.64 12.49 -1.34
N GLY A 260 2.30 12.24 -0.08
CA GLY A 260 1.20 12.93 0.61
C GLY A 260 -0.18 12.49 0.13
N ASP A 261 -1.16 13.37 0.34
CA ASP A 261 -2.58 13.08 0.13
C ASP A 261 -2.96 12.99 -1.35
N GLY A 262 -3.79 12.00 -1.69
CA GLY A 262 -4.33 11.80 -3.04
C GLY A 262 -4.17 10.37 -3.56
N PHE A 263 -4.58 10.18 -4.82
CA PHE A 263 -4.41 8.93 -5.54
C PHE A 263 -3.01 8.83 -6.14
N TYR A 264 -2.44 7.64 -6.12
CA TYR A 264 -1.17 7.29 -6.74
C TYR A 264 -1.44 6.43 -7.97
N LYS A 265 -0.49 6.42 -8.91
CA LYS A 265 -0.60 5.61 -10.13
C LYS A 265 -0.65 4.10 -9.89
N ASP A 266 -0.19 3.63 -8.73
CA ASP A 266 -0.23 2.22 -8.35
C ASP A 266 -1.55 1.82 -7.67
N GLY A 267 -2.55 2.71 -7.68
CA GLY A 267 -3.84 2.50 -7.03
C GLY A 267 -3.89 2.90 -5.55
N SER A 268 -2.76 3.29 -4.93
CA SER A 268 -2.77 3.72 -3.53
C SER A 268 -3.58 5.00 -3.34
N PHE A 269 -4.26 5.13 -2.20
CA PHE A 269 -4.86 6.38 -1.77
C PHE A 269 -4.43 6.70 -0.34
N ILE A 270 -3.83 7.88 -0.18
CA ILE A 270 -3.39 8.39 1.12
C ILE A 270 -4.20 9.62 1.50
N GLN A 271 -4.53 9.70 2.78
CA GLN A 271 -5.06 10.90 3.41
C GLN A 271 -4.35 11.11 4.75
N HIS A 272 -4.31 12.36 5.23
CA HIS A 272 -3.63 12.71 6.48
C HIS A 272 -2.13 12.41 6.43
N VAL A 273 -1.51 12.75 5.29
CA VAL A 273 -0.08 12.70 4.97
C VAL A 273 0.47 11.30 4.75
N ASN A 274 0.10 10.31 5.59
CA ASN A 274 0.75 9.00 5.62
C ASN A 274 -0.15 7.84 6.08
N ILE A 275 -1.47 7.95 5.95
CA ILE A 275 -2.42 6.90 6.31
C ILE A 275 -3.11 6.34 5.05
N ALA A 276 -3.11 5.02 4.91
CA ALA A 276 -3.84 4.32 3.85
C ALA A 276 -5.35 4.44 4.06
N TYR A 277 -6.06 5.03 3.08
CA TYR A 277 -7.41 5.56 3.33
C TYR A 277 -8.45 5.33 2.23
N THR A 278 -8.16 4.44 1.27
CA THR A 278 -9.01 4.18 0.11
C THR A 278 -10.47 3.89 0.48
N GLY A 279 -10.70 3.11 1.55
CA GLY A 279 -12.03 2.62 1.93
C GLY A 279 -12.92 3.64 2.64
N SER A 280 -12.40 4.79 3.07
CA SER A 280 -13.21 5.81 3.74
C SER A 280 -13.02 7.21 3.15
N TYR A 281 -11.93 7.92 3.41
CA TYR A 281 -11.72 9.24 2.77
C TYR A 281 -11.68 9.15 1.24
N GLY A 282 -11.06 8.09 0.70
CA GLY A 282 -11.14 7.80 -0.73
C GLY A 282 -12.58 7.54 -1.16
N GLY A 283 -13.33 6.73 -0.41
CA GLY A 283 -14.75 6.46 -0.67
C GLY A 283 -15.63 7.73 -0.68
N VAL A 284 -15.38 8.69 0.22
CA VAL A 284 -16.04 10.01 0.22
C VAL A 284 -15.75 10.75 -1.07
N LEU A 285 -14.48 10.86 -1.45
CA LEU A 285 -14.05 11.53 -2.68
C LEU A 285 -14.72 10.93 -3.92
N LEU A 286 -14.80 9.60 -4.02
CA LEU A 286 -15.45 8.95 -5.16
C LEU A 286 -16.97 9.18 -5.18
N ASN A 287 -17.62 9.20 -4.02
CA ASN A 287 -19.02 9.58 -3.92
C ASN A 287 -19.25 11.03 -4.35
N ASP A 288 -18.36 11.95 -3.98
CA ASP A 288 -18.42 13.35 -4.40
C ASP A 288 -18.22 13.52 -5.91
N MET A 289 -17.37 12.72 -6.54
CA MET A 289 -17.29 12.68 -8.00
C MET A 289 -18.61 12.26 -8.64
N GLY A 290 -19.30 11.26 -8.09
CA GLY A 290 -20.64 10.88 -8.52
C GLY A 290 -21.67 12.02 -8.40
N LYS A 291 -21.59 12.82 -7.32
CA LYS A 291 -22.43 14.02 -7.11
C LYS A 291 -22.13 15.10 -8.16
N LEU A 292 -20.86 15.44 -8.34
CA LEU A 292 -20.40 16.49 -9.25
C LEU A 292 -20.74 16.17 -10.71
N LEU A 293 -20.54 14.93 -11.15
CA LEU A 293 -20.94 14.48 -12.48
C LEU A 293 -22.46 14.53 -12.62
N THR A 294 -23.21 14.13 -11.59
CA THR A 294 -24.68 14.22 -11.63
C THR A 294 -25.12 15.65 -11.90
N VAL A 295 -24.65 16.64 -11.14
CA VAL A 295 -25.09 18.02 -11.37
C VAL A 295 -24.56 18.60 -12.68
N LEU A 296 -23.30 18.38 -13.08
CA LEU A 296 -22.71 19.11 -14.21
C LEU A 296 -22.89 18.46 -15.59
N ALA A 297 -23.07 17.13 -15.68
CA ALA A 297 -23.07 16.43 -16.97
C ALA A 297 -24.17 16.94 -17.93
N ASN A 298 -23.96 16.78 -19.24
CA ASN A 298 -24.94 17.19 -20.27
C ASN A 298 -25.44 18.65 -20.12
N SER A 299 -24.58 19.55 -19.62
CA SER A 299 -24.81 20.99 -19.53
C SER A 299 -23.60 21.74 -20.10
N ARG A 300 -23.72 23.06 -20.31
CA ARG A 300 -22.58 23.90 -20.72
C ARG A 300 -21.45 23.96 -19.69
N TRP A 301 -21.72 23.54 -18.44
CA TRP A 301 -20.73 23.47 -17.36
C TRP A 301 -20.20 22.05 -17.10
N ALA A 302 -20.42 21.12 -18.03
CA ALA A 302 -19.86 19.78 -17.93
C ALA A 302 -18.34 19.80 -17.67
N ILE A 303 -17.85 18.80 -16.95
CA ILE A 303 -16.41 18.64 -16.72
C ILE A 303 -15.79 18.18 -18.05
N THR A 304 -14.99 19.04 -18.67
CA THR A 304 -14.30 18.76 -19.95
C THR A 304 -12.81 18.52 -19.77
N ASP A 305 -12.32 18.48 -18.54
CA ASP A 305 -10.92 18.16 -18.25
C ASP A 305 -10.64 16.70 -18.66
N PRO A 306 -9.71 16.44 -19.59
CA PRO A 306 -9.39 15.06 -19.99
C PRO A 306 -8.91 14.20 -18.82
N LYS A 307 -8.37 14.79 -17.74
CA LYS A 307 -7.94 14.06 -16.55
C LYS A 307 -9.10 13.45 -15.75
N LEU A 308 -10.36 13.76 -16.09
CA LEU A 308 -11.51 13.02 -15.56
C LEU A 308 -11.36 11.50 -15.77
N GLU A 309 -10.65 11.08 -16.83
CA GLU A 309 -10.32 9.68 -17.07
C GLU A 309 -9.63 9.00 -15.88
N HIS A 310 -8.75 9.71 -15.16
CA HIS A 310 -8.10 9.18 -13.96
C HIS A 310 -9.13 8.81 -12.88
N ALA A 311 -10.23 9.57 -12.76
CA ALA A 311 -11.28 9.26 -11.80
C ALA A 311 -12.00 7.94 -12.12
N TYR A 312 -12.12 7.60 -13.42
CA TYR A 312 -12.61 6.29 -13.83
C TYR A 312 -11.58 5.19 -13.51
N SER A 313 -10.31 5.41 -13.81
CA SER A 313 -9.23 4.45 -13.48
C SER A 313 -9.11 4.18 -11.98
N TRP A 314 -9.42 5.14 -11.09
CA TRP A 314 -9.42 4.89 -9.65
C TRP A 314 -10.34 3.72 -9.27
N VAL A 315 -11.48 3.55 -9.95
CA VAL A 315 -12.41 2.44 -9.66
C VAL A 315 -11.75 1.08 -9.85
N THR A 316 -11.05 0.89 -10.97
CA THR A 316 -10.37 -0.38 -11.32
C THR A 316 -9.04 -0.55 -10.61
N ASP A 317 -8.33 0.54 -10.32
CA ASP A 317 -6.95 0.46 -9.82
C ASP A 317 -6.90 0.56 -8.29
N SER A 318 -7.82 1.30 -7.68
CA SER A 318 -7.82 1.58 -6.23
C SER A 318 -8.90 0.81 -5.47
N TYR A 319 -10.10 0.63 -6.04
CA TYR A 319 -11.22 0.02 -5.29
C TYR A 319 -11.39 -1.46 -5.59
N GLU A 320 -11.51 -1.84 -6.86
CA GLU A 320 -11.74 -3.23 -7.25
C GLU A 320 -10.73 -4.24 -6.66
N PRO A 321 -9.40 -3.98 -6.64
CA PRO A 321 -8.45 -4.93 -6.04
C PRO A 321 -8.57 -5.02 -4.52
N LEU A 322 -9.39 -4.19 -3.87
CA LEU A 322 -9.65 -4.20 -2.42
C LEU A 322 -11.05 -4.71 -2.07
N VAL A 323 -11.83 -5.21 -3.03
CA VAL A 323 -13.17 -5.75 -2.79
C VAL A 323 -13.19 -7.26 -2.99
N TYR A 324 -13.65 -7.98 -1.97
CA TYR A 324 -13.86 -9.42 -1.99
C TYR A 324 -15.28 -9.75 -1.54
N ARG A 325 -16.06 -10.41 -2.40
CA ARG A 325 -17.47 -10.80 -2.13
C ARG A 325 -18.31 -9.63 -1.60
N GLY A 326 -18.17 -8.49 -2.26
CA GLY A 326 -18.90 -7.25 -1.95
C GLY A 326 -18.46 -6.50 -0.69
N LYS A 327 -17.42 -6.99 0.03
CA LYS A 327 -16.81 -6.27 1.15
C LYS A 327 -15.46 -5.70 0.77
N MET A 328 -15.24 -4.46 1.18
CA MET A 328 -13.96 -3.79 1.02
C MET A 328 -13.05 -4.14 2.20
N MET A 329 -11.77 -4.41 1.93
CA MET A 329 -10.80 -4.82 2.95
C MET A 329 -10.59 -3.75 4.02
N ASP A 330 -10.47 -4.18 5.28
CA ASP A 330 -10.37 -3.29 6.44
C ASP A 330 -9.06 -2.48 6.48
N LEU A 331 -8.01 -3.02 5.86
CA LEU A 331 -6.65 -2.47 5.84
C LEU A 331 -6.51 -1.06 5.20
N VAL A 332 -7.58 -0.53 4.62
CA VAL A 332 -7.63 0.80 3.98
C VAL A 332 -8.67 1.76 4.58
N PHE A 333 -9.19 1.46 5.77
CA PHE A 333 -10.19 2.30 6.44
C PHE A 333 -9.61 3.32 7.44
N GLY A 334 -8.29 3.34 7.66
CA GLY A 334 -7.66 4.12 8.73
C GLY A 334 -8.38 3.92 10.07
N ARG A 335 -8.67 5.00 10.79
CA ARG A 335 -9.41 4.97 12.08
C ARG A 335 -10.90 4.63 11.92
N ALA A 336 -11.46 4.71 10.72
CA ALA A 336 -12.90 4.49 10.50
C ALA A 336 -13.32 3.04 10.83
N ARG A 337 -12.37 2.08 10.80
CA ARG A 337 -12.64 0.68 11.16
C ARG A 337 -13.06 0.46 12.62
N PHE A 338 -12.81 1.43 13.49
CA PHE A 338 -13.16 1.34 14.91
C PHE A 338 -14.56 1.90 15.23
N ARG A 339 -15.38 2.19 14.22
CA ARG A 339 -16.75 2.70 14.39
C ARG A 339 -17.77 1.59 14.15
N SER A 340 -18.75 1.46 15.03
CA SER A 340 -19.79 0.43 14.93
C SER A 340 -20.66 0.54 13.68
N PHE A 341 -20.78 1.76 13.15
CA PHE A 341 -21.65 2.11 12.03
C PHE A 341 -20.93 2.13 10.67
N GLU A 342 -19.61 1.86 10.62
CA GLU A 342 -18.85 1.87 9.39
C GLU A 342 -19.20 0.63 8.53
N LYS A 343 -20.04 0.83 7.53
CA LYS A 343 -20.44 -0.24 6.60
C LYS A 343 -19.29 -0.47 5.61
N LYS A 344 -18.59 -1.60 5.73
CA LYS A 344 -17.41 -1.99 4.92
C LYS A 344 -17.73 -2.33 3.46
N ASN A 345 -18.65 -1.59 2.85
CA ASN A 345 -19.04 -1.75 1.47
C ASN A 345 -18.15 -0.85 0.60
N PRO A 346 -17.84 -1.24 -0.64
CA PRO A 346 -17.28 -0.29 -1.59
C PRO A 346 -18.22 0.90 -1.81
N PRO A 347 -17.72 2.06 -2.28
CA PRO A 347 -18.53 3.24 -2.63
C PRO A 347 -19.38 3.03 -3.90
N PHE A 348 -20.15 1.96 -3.95
CA PHE A 348 -20.83 1.48 -5.16
C PHE A 348 -21.88 2.46 -5.68
N THR A 349 -22.55 3.22 -4.82
CA THR A 349 -23.52 4.22 -5.29
C THR A 349 -22.84 5.40 -5.98
N GLY A 350 -21.64 5.80 -5.55
CA GLY A 350 -20.78 6.74 -6.27
C GLY A 350 -20.37 6.19 -7.63
N ILE A 351 -19.91 4.94 -7.68
CA ILE A 351 -19.50 4.24 -8.91
C ILE A 351 -20.66 4.16 -9.91
N LEU A 352 -21.86 3.75 -9.48
CA LEU A 352 -23.04 3.70 -10.35
C LEU A 352 -23.45 5.08 -10.89
N ARG A 353 -23.28 6.15 -10.09
CA ARG A 353 -23.53 7.52 -10.54
C ARG A 353 -22.50 7.97 -11.58
N MET A 354 -21.23 7.60 -11.40
CA MET A 354 -20.19 7.85 -12.39
C MET A 354 -20.50 7.10 -13.70
N ALA A 355 -20.94 5.83 -13.61
CA ALA A 355 -21.29 5.00 -14.75
C ALA A 355 -22.39 5.63 -15.64
N ARG A 356 -23.36 6.35 -15.05
CA ARG A 356 -24.42 7.04 -15.81
C ARG A 356 -23.91 8.08 -16.83
N TYR A 357 -22.71 8.62 -16.61
CA TYR A 357 -22.13 9.67 -17.44
C TYR A 357 -20.78 9.28 -18.04
N ALA A 358 -20.32 8.05 -17.79
CA ALA A 358 -19.09 7.51 -18.36
C ALA A 358 -19.30 7.06 -19.82
N PRO A 359 -18.23 6.93 -20.61
CA PRO A 359 -18.26 6.16 -21.86
C PRO A 359 -18.86 4.77 -21.65
N LYS A 360 -19.56 4.25 -22.66
CA LYS A 360 -20.34 3.00 -22.55
C LYS A 360 -19.52 1.83 -21.98
N GLU A 361 -18.29 1.63 -22.45
CA GLU A 361 -17.43 0.52 -22.02
C GLU A 361 -17.13 0.61 -20.51
N ILE A 362 -16.75 1.80 -20.02
CA ILE A 362 -16.51 2.07 -18.59
C ILE A 362 -17.81 1.90 -17.78
N ALA A 363 -18.94 2.36 -18.31
CA ALA A 363 -20.23 2.22 -17.65
C ALA A 363 -20.65 0.76 -17.50
N ASP A 364 -20.49 -0.05 -18.55
CA ASP A 364 -20.77 -1.49 -18.52
C ASP A 364 -19.90 -2.19 -17.48
N ASP A 365 -18.59 -1.88 -17.44
CA ASP A 365 -17.65 -2.42 -16.46
C ASP A 365 -18.07 -2.11 -15.03
N PHE A 366 -18.38 -0.84 -14.73
CA PHE A 366 -18.79 -0.41 -13.41
C PHE A 366 -20.11 -1.05 -12.97
N ASN A 367 -21.08 -1.12 -13.87
CA ASN A 367 -22.37 -1.73 -13.59
C ASN A 367 -22.24 -3.23 -13.31
N GLY A 368 -21.46 -3.95 -14.13
CA GLY A 368 -21.23 -5.38 -13.95
C GLY A 368 -20.43 -5.72 -12.69
N MET A 369 -19.44 -4.89 -12.35
CA MET A 369 -18.67 -4.98 -11.11
C MET A 369 -19.56 -4.78 -9.87
N VAL A 370 -20.36 -3.70 -9.84
CA VAL A 370 -21.28 -3.44 -8.72
C VAL A 370 -22.33 -4.53 -8.61
N LYS A 371 -22.86 -5.03 -9.75
CA LYS A 371 -23.81 -6.15 -9.76
C LYS A 371 -23.21 -7.40 -9.10
N ASN A 372 -21.97 -7.75 -9.43
CA ASN A 372 -21.27 -8.85 -8.77
C ASN A 372 -21.13 -8.62 -7.26
N TRP A 373 -20.66 -7.45 -6.85
CA TRP A 373 -20.44 -7.13 -5.44
C TRP A 373 -21.71 -7.24 -4.60
N ILE A 374 -22.83 -6.74 -5.12
CA ILE A 374 -24.11 -6.82 -4.40
C ILE A 374 -24.63 -8.26 -4.34
N LEU A 375 -24.50 -9.04 -5.41
CA LEU A 375 -24.97 -10.42 -5.46
C LEU A 375 -24.09 -11.41 -4.69
N SER A 376 -22.80 -11.11 -4.52
CA SER A 376 -21.84 -11.96 -3.80
C SER A 376 -21.76 -11.67 -2.29
N ASP A 377 -22.30 -10.54 -1.83
CA ASP A 377 -22.30 -10.15 -0.42
C ASP A 377 -23.35 -10.91 0.40
N THR A 378 -22.93 -12.04 0.99
CA THR A 378 -23.77 -12.89 1.85
C THR A 378 -24.15 -12.25 3.18
N THR A 379 -23.59 -11.08 3.52
CA THR A 379 -23.97 -10.35 4.75
C THR A 379 -25.23 -9.51 4.59
N ARG A 380 -25.71 -9.32 3.36
CA ARG A 380 -26.94 -8.57 3.08
C ARG A 380 -28.15 -9.50 3.15
N THR A 381 -29.15 -9.14 3.95
CA THR A 381 -30.44 -9.82 3.93
C THR A 381 -31.20 -9.49 2.65
N ARG A 382 -31.18 -8.21 2.22
CA ARG A 382 -31.73 -7.75 0.94
C ARG A 382 -30.75 -6.84 0.20
N PRO A 383 -30.77 -6.83 -1.15
CA PRO A 383 -29.87 -5.99 -1.95
C PRO A 383 -29.97 -4.50 -1.61
N TYR A 384 -31.14 -4.02 -1.20
CA TYR A 384 -31.44 -2.61 -0.99
C TYR A 384 -31.40 -2.15 0.47
N ASP A 385 -31.04 -3.04 1.41
CA ASP A 385 -31.07 -2.71 2.85
C ASP A 385 -30.23 -1.47 3.18
N GLY A 386 -30.88 -0.51 3.86
CA GLY A 386 -30.28 0.73 4.33
C GLY A 386 -30.03 1.79 3.25
N LEU A 387 -30.54 1.62 2.03
CA LEU A 387 -30.46 2.61 0.96
C LEU A 387 -31.66 3.57 0.99
N GLY A 388 -31.42 4.83 0.60
CA GLY A 388 -32.49 5.79 0.34
C GLY A 388 -33.16 5.54 -1.01
N VAL A 389 -34.35 6.10 -1.22
CA VAL A 389 -35.18 5.89 -2.43
C VAL A 389 -34.37 6.07 -3.72
N ALA A 390 -33.61 7.16 -3.84
CA ALA A 390 -32.80 7.43 -5.03
C ALA A 390 -31.74 6.35 -5.31
N ASP A 391 -31.07 5.84 -4.28
CA ASP A 391 -30.05 4.79 -4.40
C ASP A 391 -30.69 3.44 -4.73
N ILE A 392 -31.91 3.17 -4.23
CA ILE A 392 -32.68 1.97 -4.59
C ILE A 392 -33.01 1.99 -6.08
N VAL A 393 -33.56 3.09 -6.58
CA VAL A 393 -33.89 3.26 -8.01
C VAL A 393 -32.64 3.08 -8.88
N LEU A 394 -31.52 3.68 -8.46
CA LEU A 394 -30.24 3.56 -9.16
C LEU A 394 -29.75 2.11 -9.19
N LEU A 395 -29.67 1.43 -8.05
CA LEU A 395 -29.18 0.05 -7.98
C LEU A 395 -30.11 -0.92 -8.70
N ARG A 396 -31.43 -0.70 -8.61
CA ARG A 396 -32.44 -1.51 -9.31
C ARG A 396 -32.26 -1.46 -10.83
N SER A 397 -31.89 -0.30 -11.38
CA SER A 397 -31.60 -0.16 -12.82
C SER A 397 -30.44 -1.03 -13.33
N VAL A 398 -29.63 -1.58 -12.41
CA VAL A 398 -28.50 -2.47 -12.71
C VAL A 398 -28.81 -3.92 -12.36
N LEU A 399 -29.36 -4.17 -11.16
CA LEU A 399 -29.67 -5.53 -10.71
C LEU A 399 -30.75 -6.19 -11.58
N ASP A 400 -31.82 -5.45 -11.88
CA ASP A 400 -32.99 -5.99 -12.60
C ASP A 400 -32.79 -5.97 -14.12
N ASN A 401 -31.72 -5.36 -14.61
CA ASN A 401 -31.41 -5.27 -16.04
C ASN A 401 -30.69 -6.56 -16.52
N PRO A 402 -31.32 -7.39 -17.38
CA PRO A 402 -30.71 -8.62 -17.87
C PRO A 402 -29.54 -8.37 -18.85
N ASP A 403 -29.47 -7.19 -19.46
CA ASP A 403 -28.41 -6.82 -20.41
C ASP A 403 -27.12 -6.40 -19.71
N VAL A 404 -27.14 -6.27 -18.38
CA VAL A 404 -25.95 -6.03 -17.56
C VAL A 404 -25.53 -7.35 -16.91
N PRO A 405 -24.54 -8.07 -17.44
CA PRO A 405 -24.01 -9.26 -16.78
C PRO A 405 -23.22 -8.87 -15.53
N ALA A 406 -23.27 -9.72 -14.50
CA ALA A 406 -22.35 -9.58 -13.36
C ALA A 406 -20.93 -9.96 -13.81
N HIS A 407 -19.95 -9.14 -13.46
CA HIS A 407 -18.54 -9.45 -13.74
C HIS A 407 -18.06 -10.58 -12.84
N PRO A 408 -17.06 -11.38 -13.25
CA PRO A 408 -16.40 -12.29 -12.33
C PRO A 408 -15.70 -11.50 -11.21
N GLN A 409 -15.56 -12.11 -10.03
CA GLN A 409 -14.73 -11.58 -8.96
C GLN A 409 -13.29 -11.45 -9.49
N ARG A 410 -12.66 -10.31 -9.24
CA ARG A 410 -11.25 -10.10 -9.62
C ARG A 410 -10.36 -11.12 -8.92
N ILE A 411 -9.45 -11.71 -9.70
CA ILE A 411 -8.35 -12.56 -9.23
C ILE A 411 -7.06 -11.83 -9.55
N GLY A 412 -6.11 -11.83 -8.61
CA GLY A 412 -4.78 -11.26 -8.84
C GLY A 412 -4.10 -10.73 -7.60
N HIS A 413 -2.85 -10.32 -7.76
CA HIS A 413 -2.02 -9.73 -6.73
C HIS A 413 -1.73 -8.27 -7.04
N THR A 414 -1.96 -7.40 -6.06
CA THR A 414 -1.70 -5.96 -6.17
C THR A 414 -0.80 -5.50 -5.02
N THR A 415 0.34 -4.91 -5.39
CA THR A 415 1.24 -4.23 -4.46
C THR A 415 0.96 -2.73 -4.50
N PHE A 416 0.26 -2.23 -3.48
CA PHE A 416 0.03 -0.80 -3.29
C PHE A 416 1.23 -0.17 -2.59
N ALA A 417 2.33 -0.05 -3.33
CA ALA A 417 3.60 0.41 -2.80
C ALA A 417 3.48 1.79 -2.17
N GLY A 418 2.68 2.69 -2.75
CA GLY A 418 2.43 4.06 -2.28
C GLY A 418 1.94 4.11 -0.85
N MET A 419 1.14 3.13 -0.41
CA MET A 419 0.53 3.06 0.92
C MET A 419 0.93 1.84 1.76
N ASP A 420 2.01 1.13 1.39
CA ASP A 420 2.52 -0.05 2.10
C ASP A 420 1.41 -1.09 2.40
N ARG A 421 0.60 -1.43 1.39
CA ARG A 421 -0.45 -2.47 1.47
C ARG A 421 -0.27 -3.52 0.38
N ILE A 422 -0.69 -4.73 0.69
CA ILE A 422 -0.83 -5.83 -0.27
C ILE A 422 -2.29 -6.25 -0.32
N SER A 423 -2.79 -6.54 -1.52
CA SER A 423 -4.02 -7.29 -1.74
C SER A 423 -3.75 -8.47 -2.67
N HIS A 424 -4.28 -9.63 -2.31
CA HIS A 424 -4.13 -10.86 -3.05
C HIS A 424 -5.48 -11.57 -3.11
N LEU A 425 -6.07 -11.62 -4.30
CA LEU A 425 -7.40 -12.13 -4.55
C LEU A 425 -7.31 -13.47 -5.30
N ARG A 426 -7.95 -14.49 -4.75
CA ARG A 426 -8.17 -15.81 -5.36
C ARG A 426 -9.67 -16.08 -5.48
N GLU A 427 -10.00 -17.20 -6.11
CA GLU A 427 -11.40 -17.56 -6.40
C GLU A 427 -12.24 -17.69 -5.11
N ASP A 428 -11.63 -18.23 -4.05
CA ASP A 428 -12.32 -18.65 -2.83
C ASP A 428 -11.76 -18.03 -1.54
N TYR A 429 -10.65 -17.29 -1.62
CA TYR A 429 -10.15 -16.44 -0.55
C TYR A 429 -9.55 -15.12 -1.06
N ALA A 430 -9.38 -14.19 -0.14
CA ALA A 430 -8.57 -13.00 -0.33
C ALA A 430 -7.66 -12.77 0.88
N PHE A 431 -6.46 -12.26 0.62
CA PHE A 431 -5.44 -12.01 1.62
C PHE A 431 -4.92 -10.58 1.53
N GLY A 432 -4.80 -9.92 2.67
CA GLY A 432 -4.30 -8.54 2.76
C GLY A 432 -3.18 -8.41 3.78
N ILE A 433 -2.24 -7.50 3.53
CA ILE A 433 -1.14 -7.20 4.47
C ILE A 433 -1.11 -5.69 4.74
N GLU A 434 -1.06 -5.34 6.02
CA GLU A 434 -0.92 -3.97 6.53
C GLU A 434 0.47 -3.76 7.14
N MET A 435 1.27 -2.88 6.54
CA MET A 435 2.65 -2.60 6.94
C MET A 435 2.84 -1.10 7.22
N SER A 436 3.98 -0.78 7.84
CA SER A 436 4.42 0.58 8.12
C SER A 436 5.90 0.75 7.85
N SER A 437 6.32 1.97 7.50
CA SER A 437 7.67 2.29 7.06
C SER A 437 8.04 3.71 7.45
N SER A 438 9.14 4.23 6.92
CA SER A 438 9.49 5.64 6.95
C SER A 438 8.50 6.55 6.21
N ARG A 439 7.57 5.96 5.44
CA ARG A 439 6.58 6.68 4.61
C ARG A 439 5.18 6.61 5.18
N ILE A 440 4.77 5.46 5.70
CA ILE A 440 3.41 5.15 6.16
C ILE A 440 3.41 4.87 7.66
N ALA A 441 2.49 5.50 8.39
CA ALA A 441 2.41 5.32 9.83
C ALA A 441 1.84 3.94 10.20
N ASN A 442 2.20 3.46 11.39
CA ASN A 442 1.73 2.19 11.93
C ASN A 442 0.21 2.13 12.19
N TYR A 443 -0.41 3.25 12.56
CA TYR A 443 -1.87 3.38 12.72
C TYR A 443 -2.27 4.86 12.68
N GLU A 444 -3.55 5.15 12.92
CA GLU A 444 -4.05 6.49 13.21
C GLU A 444 -4.90 6.48 14.49
N ASN A 445 -4.75 7.49 15.36
CA ASN A 445 -5.53 7.58 16.58
C ASN A 445 -7.05 7.57 16.28
N SER A 446 -7.78 6.76 17.05
CA SER A 446 -9.22 6.89 17.20
C SER A 446 -9.59 8.20 17.93
N ILE A 447 -10.87 8.56 17.93
CA ILE A 447 -11.38 9.73 18.67
C ILE A 447 -11.28 9.51 20.19
N SER A 448 -11.11 8.27 20.67
CA SER A 448 -10.85 7.95 22.07
C SER A 448 -9.36 7.81 22.39
N ASP A 449 -8.98 8.18 23.62
CA ASP A 449 -7.64 7.97 24.20
C ASP A 449 -7.31 6.47 24.45
N SER A 450 -8.33 5.61 24.41
CA SER A 450 -8.22 4.14 24.53
C SER A 450 -7.87 3.51 23.18
N VAL A 451 -6.67 3.78 22.71
CA VAL A 451 -6.16 3.25 21.43
C VAL A 451 -5.88 1.75 21.57
N THR A 452 -6.49 0.90 20.75
CA THR A 452 -6.18 -0.55 20.66
C THR A 452 -5.56 -0.94 19.31
N SER A 453 -5.20 0.04 18.47
CA SER A 453 -4.70 -0.16 17.11
C SER A 453 -3.18 -0.27 16.99
N TRP A 454 -2.48 -0.46 18.11
CA TRP A 454 -1.03 -0.32 18.25
C TRP A 454 -0.21 -1.08 17.21
N HIS A 455 -0.60 -2.32 16.91
CA HIS A 455 0.21 -3.25 16.13
C HIS A 455 -0.32 -3.50 14.71
N ILE A 456 -1.36 -2.78 14.25
CA ILE A 456 -1.97 -3.06 12.93
C ILE A 456 -0.97 -2.91 11.79
N GLY A 457 -0.10 -1.90 11.83
CA GLY A 457 0.95 -1.66 10.83
C GLY A 457 2.23 -2.45 11.03
N GLU A 458 2.26 -3.46 11.91
CA GLU A 458 3.45 -4.28 12.21
C GLU A 458 3.46 -5.60 11.42
N GLY A 459 2.91 -5.56 10.21
CA GLY A 459 2.74 -6.73 9.35
C GLY A 459 1.49 -7.54 9.72
N MET A 460 0.38 -6.86 10.04
CA MET A 460 -0.90 -7.55 10.27
C MET A 460 -1.38 -8.16 8.95
N THR A 461 -1.88 -9.39 9.04
CA THR A 461 -2.41 -10.15 7.91
C THR A 461 -3.92 -10.34 8.07
N PHE A 462 -4.64 -10.24 6.95
CA PHE A 462 -6.09 -10.36 6.89
C PHE A 462 -6.44 -11.48 5.93
N LEU A 463 -7.08 -12.54 6.43
CA LEU A 463 -7.60 -13.62 5.59
C LEU A 463 -9.13 -13.54 5.50
N TYR A 464 -9.63 -13.22 4.31
CA TYR A 464 -11.04 -13.21 3.95
C TYR A 464 -11.37 -14.50 3.19
N ASN A 465 -12.44 -15.19 3.56
CA ASN A 465 -12.92 -16.41 2.91
C ASN A 465 -14.46 -16.45 2.99
N ALA A 466 -15.09 -17.63 3.02
CA ALA A 466 -16.55 -17.69 3.07
C ALA A 466 -17.17 -17.07 4.34
N ASP A 467 -16.41 -16.92 5.43
CA ASP A 467 -16.85 -16.18 6.62
C ASP A 467 -16.78 -14.67 6.38
N ALA A 468 -17.82 -14.13 5.75
CA ALA A 468 -17.97 -12.70 5.47
C ALA A 468 -18.11 -11.84 6.75
N GLN A 469 -18.38 -12.47 7.91
CA GLN A 469 -18.57 -11.79 9.19
C GLN A 469 -17.28 -11.76 10.05
N GLN A 470 -16.19 -12.36 9.59
CA GLN A 470 -14.92 -12.45 10.33
C GLN A 470 -14.50 -11.11 10.95
N PHE A 471 -14.46 -10.04 10.15
CA PHE A 471 -14.06 -8.70 10.57
C PHE A 471 -15.25 -7.73 10.75
N ASN A 472 -16.47 -8.13 10.37
CA ASN A 472 -17.66 -7.27 10.36
C ASN A 472 -18.59 -7.45 11.55
N ASP A 473 -18.38 -8.47 12.38
CA ASP A 473 -19.22 -8.76 13.53
C ASP A 473 -18.41 -8.71 14.84
N GLY A 474 -18.32 -7.52 15.43
CA GLY A 474 -17.75 -7.31 16.76
C GLY A 474 -16.26 -7.62 16.92
N PHE A 475 -15.50 -7.80 15.82
CA PHE A 475 -14.08 -8.14 15.85
C PHE A 475 -13.24 -7.09 16.58
N TRP A 476 -13.24 -5.85 16.07
CA TRP A 476 -12.41 -4.76 16.59
C TRP A 476 -12.57 -4.45 18.08
N PRO A 477 -13.79 -4.42 18.66
CA PRO A 477 -13.94 -4.19 20.10
C PRO A 477 -13.57 -5.38 20.99
N THR A 478 -13.34 -6.59 20.44
CA THR A 478 -13.14 -7.81 21.24
C THR A 478 -11.82 -8.53 21.00
N VAL A 479 -11.18 -8.35 19.84
CA VAL A 479 -9.88 -8.97 19.50
C VAL A 479 -8.77 -8.54 20.46
N ASN A 480 -7.77 -9.40 20.66
CA ASN A 480 -6.56 -9.01 21.39
C ASN A 480 -5.69 -8.06 20.55
N PRO A 481 -5.57 -6.77 20.93
CA PRO A 481 -4.80 -5.82 20.13
C PRO A 481 -3.30 -6.11 20.11
N PHE A 482 -2.80 -6.90 21.07
CA PHE A 482 -1.38 -7.29 21.17
C PHE A 482 -1.02 -8.53 20.36
N ARG A 483 -2.04 -9.30 19.94
CA ARG A 483 -1.88 -10.55 19.19
C ARG A 483 -2.64 -10.50 17.86
N LEU A 484 -2.40 -9.47 17.05
CA LEU A 484 -3.03 -9.38 15.72
C LEU A 484 -2.37 -10.38 14.75
N PRO A 485 -3.13 -11.08 13.88
CA PRO A 485 -2.57 -12.12 13.00
C PRO A 485 -1.42 -11.60 12.14
N GLY A 486 -0.34 -12.37 12.00
CA GLY A 486 0.84 -12.04 11.19
C GLY A 486 1.88 -11.18 11.90
N THR A 487 1.52 -10.45 12.96
CA THR A 487 2.44 -9.53 13.65
C THR A 487 3.55 -10.27 14.41
N THR A 488 4.70 -9.61 14.56
CA THR A 488 5.71 -9.97 15.59
C THR A 488 5.67 -8.90 16.67
N SER A 489 5.28 -9.27 17.89
CA SER A 489 4.88 -8.36 18.96
C SER A 489 5.75 -8.53 20.19
N ASP A 490 5.99 -7.42 20.90
CA ASP A 490 6.61 -7.37 22.23
C ASP A 490 5.59 -7.12 23.34
N GLY A 491 4.29 -7.17 23.02
CA GLY A 491 3.18 -6.95 23.94
C GLY A 491 3.08 -5.54 24.51
N ALA A 492 3.80 -4.56 23.95
CA ALA A 492 3.84 -3.20 24.48
C ALA A 492 2.95 -2.23 23.68
N PRO A 493 2.11 -1.40 24.35
CA PRO A 493 1.37 -0.34 23.68
C PRO A 493 2.25 0.61 22.86
N ARG A 494 1.75 1.05 21.70
CA ARG A 494 2.36 2.15 20.94
C ARG A 494 1.76 3.48 21.40
N ARG A 495 2.60 4.37 21.91
CA ARG A 495 2.16 5.60 22.59
C ARG A 495 1.62 6.68 21.65
N SER A 496 1.95 6.61 20.36
CA SER A 496 1.50 7.55 19.35
C SER A 496 1.62 6.96 17.94
N PRO A 497 0.76 7.38 16.99
CA PRO A 497 0.91 7.08 15.57
C PRO A 497 2.24 7.58 15.03
N LYS A 498 3.04 6.71 14.42
CA LYS A 498 4.33 7.10 13.85
C LYS A 498 4.72 6.24 12.64
N THR A 499 5.49 6.85 11.76
CA THR A 499 6.35 6.15 10.81
C THR A 499 7.54 5.52 11.53
N THR A 500 8.17 4.53 10.92
CA THR A 500 9.39 3.88 11.42
C THR A 500 10.64 4.50 10.80
N SER A 501 11.83 4.06 11.22
CA SER A 501 13.09 4.45 10.58
C SER A 501 13.38 3.66 9.29
N LYS A 502 12.52 2.70 8.93
CA LYS A 502 12.82 1.66 7.95
C LYS A 502 12.14 1.94 6.62
N SER A 503 12.92 1.99 5.55
CA SER A 503 12.40 2.21 4.19
C SER A 503 12.13 0.92 3.43
N TRP A 504 12.81 -0.20 3.75
CA TRP A 504 12.58 -1.48 3.09
C TRP A 504 11.25 -2.07 3.56
N VAL A 505 10.19 -1.68 2.86
CA VAL A 505 8.81 -2.15 3.05
C VAL A 505 8.12 -2.06 1.70
N GLY A 506 7.51 -3.13 1.25
CA GLY A 506 6.91 -3.22 -0.07
C GLY A 506 7.07 -4.62 -0.64
N GLY A 507 7.15 -4.74 -1.96
CA GLY A 507 7.18 -6.03 -2.63
C GLY A 507 7.21 -5.92 -4.14
N THR A 508 7.17 -7.07 -4.82
CA THR A 508 7.05 -7.17 -6.27
C THR A 508 5.90 -8.11 -6.65
N SER A 509 5.50 -8.08 -7.91
CA SER A 509 4.45 -8.93 -8.46
C SER A 509 4.82 -9.48 -9.83
N ILE A 510 4.36 -10.69 -10.16
CA ILE A 510 4.57 -11.33 -11.46
C ILE A 510 3.23 -11.84 -12.01
N ASP A 511 3.05 -11.74 -13.32
CA ASP A 511 1.84 -12.09 -14.08
C ASP A 511 0.54 -11.41 -13.60
N GLY A 512 0.63 -10.42 -12.70
CA GLY A 512 -0.52 -9.87 -11.99
C GLY A 512 -1.20 -10.86 -11.04
N LEU A 513 -0.61 -12.04 -10.81
CA LEU A 513 -1.20 -13.14 -10.06
C LEU A 513 -0.46 -13.46 -8.77
N TYR A 514 0.86 -13.42 -8.77
CA TYR A 514 1.69 -13.86 -7.63
C TYR A 514 2.51 -12.70 -7.09
N GLY A 515 2.91 -12.80 -5.82
CA GLY A 515 3.60 -11.70 -5.17
C GLY A 515 4.57 -12.11 -4.08
N ALA A 516 5.54 -11.23 -3.84
CA ALA A 516 6.44 -11.27 -2.70
C ALA A 516 6.35 -9.91 -2.01
N ALA A 517 6.27 -9.91 -0.68
CA ALA A 517 6.23 -8.71 0.12
C ALA A 517 7.13 -8.87 1.34
N GLY A 518 7.60 -7.75 1.90
CA GLY A 518 8.31 -7.79 3.17
C GLY A 518 8.34 -6.45 3.88
N MET A 519 8.67 -6.52 5.16
CA MET A 519 8.77 -5.41 6.09
C MET A 519 10.02 -5.56 6.97
N ASP A 520 10.91 -4.56 6.95
CA ASP A 520 11.95 -4.40 7.96
C ASP A 520 11.30 -3.84 9.23
N LEU A 521 10.94 -4.73 10.16
CA LEU A 521 10.21 -4.41 11.37
C LEU A 521 11.09 -3.59 12.32
N ASN A 522 10.60 -2.43 12.75
CA ASN A 522 11.19 -1.63 13.83
C ASN A 522 10.11 -0.73 14.46
N PRO A 523 9.28 -1.27 15.36
CA PRO A 523 8.18 -0.52 15.96
C PRO A 523 8.67 0.57 16.94
N ASP A 524 7.89 1.64 17.07
CA ASP A 524 8.17 2.73 18.01
C ASP A 524 8.11 2.25 19.48
N ASN A 525 8.88 2.89 20.36
CA ASN A 525 8.93 2.56 21.80
C ASN A 525 9.28 1.09 22.11
N SER A 526 10.05 0.47 21.21
CA SER A 526 10.55 -0.90 21.32
C SER A 526 11.93 -1.00 20.66
N THR A 527 12.76 -1.87 21.20
CA THR A 527 14.04 -2.30 20.59
C THR A 527 13.87 -3.52 19.68
N LEU A 528 12.65 -4.06 19.59
CA LEU A 528 12.31 -5.13 18.66
C LEU A 528 12.70 -4.75 17.23
N ALA A 529 13.40 -5.65 16.55
CA ALA A 529 13.69 -5.56 15.14
C ALA A 529 13.66 -6.95 14.51
N GLY A 530 13.43 -7.02 13.19
CA GLY A 530 13.48 -8.27 12.44
C GLY A 530 13.01 -8.12 11.00
N LYS A 531 13.27 -9.14 10.19
CA LYS A 531 12.87 -9.21 8.79
C LYS A 531 11.64 -10.08 8.65
N LYS A 532 10.57 -9.55 8.08
CA LYS A 532 9.32 -10.28 7.83
C LYS A 532 9.09 -10.32 6.32
N SER A 533 8.84 -11.51 5.78
CA SER A 533 8.49 -11.70 4.37
C SER A 533 7.23 -12.54 4.23
N TRP A 534 6.47 -12.25 3.17
CA TRP A 534 5.30 -13.01 2.75
C TRP A 534 5.42 -13.33 1.25
N PHE A 535 5.19 -14.58 0.89
CA PHE A 535 5.18 -15.06 -0.50
C PHE A 535 3.78 -15.61 -0.79
N LEU A 536 3.12 -15.05 -1.80
CA LEU A 536 1.71 -15.24 -2.07
C LEU A 536 1.53 -15.95 -3.42
N PHE A 537 1.25 -17.25 -3.36
CA PHE A 537 1.12 -18.14 -4.52
C PHE A 537 -0.35 -18.40 -4.87
N ASP A 538 -0.68 -19.51 -5.53
CA ASP A 538 -2.05 -19.81 -5.97
C ASP A 538 -2.97 -20.17 -4.82
N ASP A 539 -2.60 -21.11 -3.94
CA ASP A 539 -3.46 -21.55 -2.82
C ASP A 539 -2.82 -21.51 -1.42
N GLU A 540 -1.60 -20.98 -1.33
CA GLU A 540 -0.84 -20.87 -0.11
C GLU A 540 -0.13 -19.51 0.06
N ILE A 541 0.08 -19.14 1.33
CA ILE A 541 0.83 -17.94 1.71
C ILE A 541 1.94 -18.33 2.67
N VAL A 542 3.19 -18.19 2.25
CA VAL A 542 4.36 -18.49 3.09
C VAL A 542 4.80 -17.24 3.84
N ALA A 543 4.88 -17.31 5.16
CA ALA A 543 5.36 -16.24 6.03
C ALA A 543 6.69 -16.63 6.68
N LEU A 544 7.73 -15.84 6.41
CA LEU A 544 9.07 -16.01 6.95
C LEU A 544 9.45 -14.87 7.89
N GLY A 545 10.19 -15.19 8.94
CA GLY A 545 10.78 -14.25 9.88
C GLY A 545 12.22 -14.61 10.18
N ALA A 546 13.13 -13.63 10.19
CA ALA A 546 14.53 -13.82 10.56
C ALA A 546 15.15 -12.56 11.19
N GLY A 547 16.30 -12.70 11.86
CA GLY A 547 16.95 -11.57 12.52
C GLY A 547 16.12 -10.97 13.65
N ILE A 548 15.20 -11.74 14.25
CA ILE A 548 14.31 -11.25 15.29
C ILE A 548 15.11 -11.05 16.56
N GLY A 549 15.27 -9.79 16.95
CA GLY A 549 16.05 -9.39 18.11
C GLY A 549 15.34 -8.33 18.93
N SER A 550 15.56 -8.34 20.25
CA SER A 550 15.13 -7.28 21.16
C SER A 550 16.06 -7.21 22.36
N THR A 551 16.32 -6.01 22.89
CA THR A 551 17.05 -5.82 24.15
C THR A 551 16.12 -5.42 25.30
N ASP A 552 14.83 -5.22 25.03
CA ASP A 552 13.82 -5.02 26.06
C ASP A 552 13.55 -6.30 26.83
N ASN A 553 13.39 -6.19 28.14
CA ASN A 553 12.99 -7.31 29.00
C ASN A 553 11.48 -7.64 28.84
N ARG A 554 11.07 -7.97 27.61
CA ARG A 554 9.71 -8.33 27.20
C ARG A 554 9.75 -9.65 26.44
N LYS A 555 8.65 -10.41 26.49
CA LYS A 555 8.48 -11.60 25.67
C LYS A 555 8.16 -11.17 24.24
N ILE A 556 8.82 -11.81 23.28
CA ILE A 556 8.59 -11.61 21.86
C ILE A 556 7.87 -12.83 21.30
N GLU A 557 6.85 -12.58 20.51
CA GLU A 557 6.06 -13.62 19.85
C GLU A 557 5.70 -13.23 18.42
N THR A 558 5.53 -14.23 17.56
CA THR A 558 4.92 -14.06 16.24
C THR A 558 3.57 -14.74 16.21
N ILE A 559 2.54 -13.99 15.82
CA ILE A 559 1.17 -14.47 15.81
C ILE A 559 0.90 -15.12 14.46
N VAL A 560 0.68 -16.43 14.45
CA VAL A 560 0.25 -17.17 13.27
C VAL A 560 -1.22 -16.89 12.99
N GLU A 561 -2.04 -16.90 14.04
CA GLU A 561 -3.48 -16.67 13.94
C GLU A 561 -4.06 -16.02 15.20
N ASN A 562 -5.14 -15.25 15.01
CA ASN A 562 -6.08 -14.85 16.04
C ASN A 562 -7.47 -14.70 15.43
N ARG A 563 -8.11 -15.84 15.19
CA ARG A 563 -9.36 -15.95 14.42
C ARG A 563 -10.56 -15.83 15.35
N LYS A 564 -11.51 -14.97 15.02
CA LYS A 564 -12.85 -15.03 15.61
C LYS A 564 -13.53 -16.35 15.20
N ILE A 565 -13.95 -17.13 16.17
CA ILE A 565 -14.62 -18.42 15.98
C ILE A 565 -16.13 -18.31 16.29
N ASN A 566 -16.86 -19.42 16.14
CA ASN A 566 -18.31 -19.43 16.19
C ASN A 566 -18.85 -19.01 17.58
N ALA A 567 -20.15 -18.75 17.66
CA ALA A 567 -20.80 -18.29 18.88
C ALA A 567 -20.77 -19.32 20.04
N HIS A 568 -20.55 -20.61 19.76
CA HIS A 568 -20.37 -21.64 20.79
C HIS A 568 -18.92 -21.72 21.27
N GLY A 569 -17.98 -21.21 20.48
CA GLY A 569 -16.55 -21.22 20.78
C GLY A 569 -15.91 -22.58 20.57
N ASP A 570 -16.53 -23.49 19.81
CA ASP A 570 -16.18 -24.92 19.78
C ASP A 570 -15.65 -25.44 18.43
N ASN A 571 -15.36 -24.54 17.46
CA ASN A 571 -14.69 -24.92 16.20
C ASN A 571 -13.49 -25.84 16.48
N ALA A 572 -13.42 -26.97 15.79
CA ALA A 572 -12.35 -27.94 15.99
C ALA A 572 -10.99 -27.32 15.64
N LEU A 573 -10.04 -27.42 16.58
CA LEU A 573 -8.62 -27.13 16.35
C LEU A 573 -7.89 -28.46 16.37
N THR A 574 -7.28 -28.86 15.26
CA THR A 574 -6.50 -30.10 15.14
C THR A 574 -5.03 -29.74 14.98
N ILE A 575 -4.14 -30.33 15.78
CA ILE A 575 -2.69 -30.11 15.70
C ILE A 575 -2.02 -31.48 15.56
N ASN A 576 -1.27 -31.70 14.48
CA ASN A 576 -0.65 -33.00 14.16
C ASN A 576 -1.64 -34.19 14.29
N GLY A 577 -2.86 -34.03 13.77
CA GLY A 577 -3.92 -35.05 13.82
C GLY A 577 -4.60 -35.21 15.19
N GLN A 578 -4.21 -34.44 16.21
CA GLN A 578 -4.83 -34.46 17.53
C GLN A 578 -5.74 -33.25 17.72
N THR A 579 -7.03 -33.51 17.96
CA THR A 579 -8.00 -32.46 18.31
C THR A 579 -7.68 -31.90 19.69
N GLN A 580 -7.54 -30.58 19.75
CA GLN A 580 -7.30 -29.82 20.97
C GLN A 580 -8.61 -29.57 21.73
N PRO A 581 -8.56 -29.31 23.05
CA PRO A 581 -9.75 -29.01 23.83
C PRO A 581 -10.59 -27.85 23.26
N ALA A 582 -11.91 -28.07 23.24
CA ALA A 582 -12.89 -27.07 22.79
C ALA A 582 -13.31 -26.11 23.91
N GLU A 583 -12.84 -26.30 25.13
CA GLU A 583 -13.23 -25.47 26.28
C GLU A 583 -12.68 -24.05 26.17
N LEU A 584 -13.56 -23.06 26.34
CA LEU A 584 -13.16 -21.66 26.50
C LEU A 584 -12.27 -21.52 27.75
N GLY A 585 -11.13 -20.86 27.60
CA GLY A 585 -10.07 -20.75 28.60
C GLY A 585 -8.91 -21.73 28.40
N TRP A 586 -8.99 -22.65 27.43
CA TRP A 586 -7.87 -23.51 27.08
C TRP A 586 -6.66 -22.69 26.61
N SER A 587 -5.47 -23.06 27.09
CA SER A 587 -4.20 -22.59 26.57
C SER A 587 -3.14 -23.65 26.82
N ASP A 588 -2.35 -23.96 25.79
CA ASP A 588 -1.24 -24.91 25.89
C ASP A 588 -0.16 -24.60 24.84
N THR A 589 1.06 -25.10 25.07
CA THR A 589 2.16 -25.05 24.10
C THR A 589 2.45 -26.45 23.59
N VAL A 590 2.09 -26.71 22.34
CA VAL A 590 2.37 -27.98 21.66
C VAL A 590 3.72 -27.89 20.96
N LYS A 591 4.60 -28.86 21.19
CA LYS A 591 5.95 -28.92 20.57
C LYS A 591 5.96 -29.82 19.35
N GLY A 592 6.88 -29.55 18.42
CA GLY A 592 7.09 -30.38 17.23
C GLY A 592 5.90 -30.33 16.27
N VAL A 593 5.19 -29.20 16.23
CA VAL A 593 4.05 -28.99 15.35
C VAL A 593 4.55 -28.88 13.92
N ARG A 594 4.00 -29.72 13.03
CA ARG A 594 4.24 -29.67 11.58
C ARG A 594 3.03 -29.11 10.85
N TRP A 595 1.84 -29.33 11.38
CA TRP A 595 0.63 -28.74 10.85
C TRP A 595 -0.44 -28.56 11.93
N ALA A 596 -1.32 -27.59 11.69
CA ALA A 596 -2.55 -27.38 12.43
C ALA A 596 -3.69 -27.06 11.46
N HIS A 597 -4.92 -27.30 11.87
CA HIS A 597 -6.14 -26.96 11.13
C HIS A 597 -7.16 -26.36 12.09
N LEU A 598 -7.80 -25.27 11.67
CA LEU A 598 -8.93 -24.67 12.35
C LEU A 598 -10.16 -24.76 11.46
N GLU A 599 -11.20 -25.42 11.96
CA GLU A 599 -12.52 -25.50 11.33
C GLU A 599 -13.14 -24.10 11.19
N GLY A 600 -13.67 -23.80 9.99
CA GLY A 600 -14.32 -22.53 9.70
C GLY A 600 -15.67 -22.34 10.40
N ASN A 601 -16.12 -21.09 10.53
CA ASN A 601 -17.46 -20.78 11.05
C ASN A 601 -18.59 -21.20 10.09
N VAL A 602 -18.24 -21.38 8.82
CA VAL A 602 -19.13 -21.79 7.71
C VAL A 602 -18.32 -22.64 6.73
N PRO A 603 -18.97 -23.45 5.87
CA PRO A 603 -18.28 -24.17 4.80
C PRO A 603 -17.46 -23.24 3.90
N GLY A 604 -16.23 -23.64 3.57
CA GLY A 604 -15.30 -22.81 2.80
C GLY A 604 -14.65 -21.69 3.62
N ALA A 605 -14.60 -21.83 4.95
CA ALA A 605 -13.91 -20.91 5.84
C ALA A 605 -12.83 -21.57 6.73
N ASP A 606 -12.52 -22.83 6.47
CA ASP A 606 -11.43 -23.56 7.13
C ASP A 606 -10.07 -22.89 6.86
N VAL A 607 -9.13 -23.10 7.78
CA VAL A 607 -7.75 -22.62 7.60
C VAL A 607 -6.78 -23.70 8.04
N GLY A 608 -5.94 -24.14 7.11
CA GLY A 608 -4.78 -24.97 7.40
C GLY A 608 -3.54 -24.11 7.70
N TYR A 609 -2.67 -24.64 8.55
CA TYR A 609 -1.39 -24.04 8.91
C TYR A 609 -0.32 -25.11 8.77
N TYR A 610 0.69 -24.89 7.93
CA TYR A 610 1.85 -25.77 7.79
C TYR A 610 3.11 -25.09 8.33
N PHE A 611 3.96 -25.86 9.03
CA PHE A 611 5.22 -25.40 9.61
C PHE A 611 6.37 -26.17 8.93
N PRO A 612 7.12 -25.52 8.01
CA PRO A 612 8.24 -26.16 7.30
C PRO A 612 9.27 -26.79 8.25
N GLU A 613 9.55 -26.08 9.35
CA GLU A 613 10.35 -26.59 10.45
C GLU A 613 9.45 -26.90 11.65
N PRO A 614 9.63 -28.06 12.35
CA PRO A 614 8.84 -28.38 13.53
C PRO A 614 8.91 -27.27 14.59
N ALA A 615 7.78 -26.66 14.90
CA ALA A 615 7.72 -25.50 15.78
C ALA A 615 7.10 -25.84 17.15
N ALA A 616 7.35 -24.98 18.14
CA ALA A 616 6.55 -24.93 19.36
C ALA A 616 5.45 -23.87 19.17
N VAL A 617 4.19 -24.30 19.18
CA VAL A 617 3.03 -23.44 18.94
C VAL A 617 2.25 -23.31 20.24
N THR A 618 2.10 -22.08 20.72
CA THR A 618 1.20 -21.75 21.82
C THR A 618 -0.19 -21.49 21.26
N GLY A 619 -1.13 -22.36 21.60
CA GLY A 619 -2.54 -22.19 21.30
C GLY A 619 -3.31 -21.61 22.48
N SER A 620 -4.32 -20.78 22.22
CA SER A 620 -5.33 -20.43 23.21
C SER A 620 -6.72 -20.30 22.60
N ARG A 621 -7.74 -20.57 23.41
CA ARG A 621 -9.16 -20.44 23.06
C ARG A 621 -9.86 -19.61 24.14
N GLU A 622 -10.45 -18.48 23.77
CA GLU A 622 -10.92 -17.49 24.74
C GLU A 622 -12.25 -16.86 24.35
N ALA A 623 -13.07 -16.54 25.35
CA ALA A 623 -14.16 -15.58 25.21
C ALA A 623 -13.67 -14.18 25.62
N ARG A 624 -13.86 -13.21 24.74
CA ARG A 624 -13.37 -11.84 24.91
C ARG A 624 -14.52 -10.86 24.84
N THR A 625 -14.64 -10.01 25.85
CA THR A 625 -15.70 -9.01 25.98
C THR A 625 -15.14 -7.60 25.87
N GLY A 626 -15.78 -6.77 25.06
CA GLY A 626 -15.49 -5.34 24.94
C GLY A 626 -16.72 -4.57 24.48
N ALA A 627 -16.56 -3.30 24.13
CA ALA A 627 -17.63 -2.45 23.63
C ALA A 627 -17.05 -1.47 22.59
N TRP A 628 -17.87 -1.01 21.65
CA TRP A 628 -17.43 -0.02 20.67
C TRP A 628 -17.00 1.29 21.33
N SER A 629 -17.66 1.70 22.43
CA SER A 629 -17.24 2.86 23.23
C SER A 629 -15.81 2.74 23.78
N ASN A 630 -15.26 1.53 23.90
CA ASN A 630 -13.89 1.31 24.38
C ASN A 630 -12.84 1.67 23.32
N ILE A 631 -13.21 1.76 22.05
CA ILE A 631 -12.29 2.01 20.93
C ILE A 631 -12.71 3.22 20.07
N ASN A 632 -13.90 3.76 20.32
CA ASN A 632 -14.42 4.95 19.66
C ASN A 632 -15.35 5.72 20.61
N GLN A 633 -14.96 6.95 20.97
CA GLN A 633 -15.72 7.77 21.91
C GLN A 633 -17.11 8.11 21.35
N GLY A 634 -18.14 8.02 22.19
CA GLY A 634 -19.53 8.31 21.82
C GLY A 634 -20.27 7.16 21.12
N ASP A 635 -19.60 6.04 20.86
CA ASP A 635 -20.21 4.84 20.32
C ASP A 635 -20.91 4.00 21.41
N SER A 636 -21.57 2.91 21.02
CA SER A 636 -22.35 2.07 21.93
C SER A 636 -21.50 1.49 23.07
N PRO A 637 -21.92 1.67 24.35
CA PRO A 637 -21.28 1.05 25.51
C PRO A 637 -21.79 -0.36 25.80
N ALA A 638 -22.70 -0.89 24.98
CA ALA A 638 -23.24 -2.23 25.17
C ALA A 638 -22.09 -3.27 25.07
N PRO A 639 -21.97 -4.19 26.05
CA PRO A 639 -20.94 -5.22 26.00
C PRO A 639 -21.21 -6.21 24.87
N ILE A 640 -20.15 -6.57 24.15
CA ILE A 640 -20.11 -7.53 23.06
C ILE A 640 -19.08 -8.58 23.43
N THR A 641 -19.48 -9.86 23.38
CA THR A 641 -18.58 -10.99 23.60
C THR A 641 -18.41 -11.76 22.28
N ARG A 642 -17.16 -12.04 21.91
CA ARG A 642 -16.81 -12.93 20.80
C ARG A 642 -15.78 -13.96 21.26
N HIS A 643 -15.70 -15.07 20.55
CA HIS A 643 -14.80 -16.16 20.87
C HIS A 643 -13.64 -16.19 19.87
N TYR A 644 -12.46 -16.59 20.33
CA TYR A 644 -11.25 -16.58 19.52
C TYR A 644 -10.44 -17.85 19.72
N VAL A 645 -9.77 -18.30 18.65
CA VAL A 645 -8.61 -19.19 18.70
C VAL A 645 -7.39 -18.41 18.24
N SER A 646 -6.32 -18.44 19.03
CA SER A 646 -5.05 -17.80 18.69
C SER A 646 -3.92 -18.83 18.69
N LEU A 647 -3.03 -18.72 17.70
CA LEU A 647 -1.82 -19.53 17.55
C LEU A 647 -0.61 -18.59 17.48
N ALA A 648 0.41 -18.83 18.31
CA ALA A 648 1.60 -18.00 18.38
C ALA A 648 2.89 -18.83 18.46
N LEU A 649 3.97 -18.30 17.89
CA LEU A 649 5.34 -18.79 17.99
C LEU A 649 6.11 -17.91 18.97
N GLU A 650 6.62 -18.51 20.04
CA GLU A 650 7.29 -17.79 21.12
C GLU A 650 8.80 -17.69 20.84
N HIS A 651 9.35 -16.47 20.83
CA HIS A 651 10.79 -16.21 20.66
C HIS A 651 11.52 -16.00 21.99
N GLY A 652 10.79 -16.00 23.11
CA GLY A 652 11.34 -15.80 24.44
C GLY A 652 11.57 -14.34 24.80
N VAL A 653 12.40 -14.11 25.82
CA VAL A 653 12.77 -12.76 26.30
C VAL A 653 14.12 -12.38 25.73
N GLN A 654 14.24 -11.15 25.23
CA GLN A 654 15.46 -10.64 24.59
C GLN A 654 16.06 -11.61 23.55
N PRO A 655 15.27 -12.07 22.56
CA PRO A 655 15.81 -12.94 21.52
C PRO A 655 16.99 -12.26 20.81
N SER A 656 17.89 -13.08 20.29
CA SER A 656 18.98 -12.66 19.41
C SER A 656 18.96 -13.57 18.21
N ASP A 657 18.70 -13.00 17.03
CA ASP A 657 18.63 -13.71 15.75
C ASP A 657 17.61 -14.87 15.71
N ALA A 658 16.46 -14.69 16.36
CA ALA A 658 15.37 -15.65 16.27
C ALA A 658 14.69 -15.60 14.88
N SER A 659 13.99 -16.68 14.53
CA SER A 659 13.33 -16.85 13.23
C SER A 659 12.00 -17.59 13.36
N TYR A 660 11.18 -17.51 12.32
CA TYR A 660 9.98 -18.35 12.16
C TYR A 660 9.74 -18.68 10.68
N SER A 661 9.01 -19.77 10.44
CA SER A 661 8.44 -20.12 9.14
C SER A 661 7.08 -20.79 9.34
N TYR A 662 6.06 -20.34 8.61
CA TYR A 662 4.76 -21.00 8.53
C TYR A 662 4.08 -20.69 7.19
N VAL A 663 3.10 -21.50 6.83
CA VAL A 663 2.31 -21.38 5.61
C VAL A 663 0.84 -21.39 5.96
N LEU A 664 0.09 -20.41 5.48
CA LEU A 664 -1.37 -20.39 5.53
C LEU A 664 -1.91 -21.15 4.32
N LEU A 665 -2.88 -22.01 4.57
CA LEU A 665 -3.56 -22.82 3.56
C LEU A 665 -5.08 -22.54 3.67
N PRO A 666 -5.55 -21.42 3.10
CA PRO A 666 -6.97 -21.07 3.14
C PRO A 666 -7.84 -22.20 2.59
N ASN A 667 -8.98 -22.42 3.24
CA ASN A 667 -10.05 -23.33 2.82
C ASN A 667 -9.67 -24.82 2.71
N LYS A 668 -8.44 -25.21 3.08
CA LYS A 668 -8.06 -26.62 3.20
C LYS A 668 -8.57 -27.18 4.54
N ASP A 669 -9.29 -28.30 4.47
CA ASP A 669 -9.72 -29.04 5.66
C ASP A 669 -8.54 -29.75 6.36
N ALA A 670 -8.80 -30.45 7.46
CA ALA A 670 -7.76 -31.16 8.22
C ALA A 670 -6.99 -32.18 7.38
N ALA A 671 -7.68 -32.95 6.53
CA ALA A 671 -7.07 -34.01 5.73
C ALA A 671 -6.23 -33.44 4.59
N ALA A 672 -6.71 -32.39 3.92
CA ALA A 672 -5.97 -31.66 2.89
C ALA A 672 -4.74 -30.95 3.49
N THR A 673 -4.87 -30.38 4.69
CA THR A 673 -3.75 -29.76 5.41
C THR A 673 -2.69 -30.79 5.79
N GLU A 674 -3.10 -31.94 6.32
CA GLU A 674 -2.17 -33.05 6.63
C GLU A 674 -1.47 -33.54 5.36
N ALA A 675 -2.22 -33.74 4.27
CA ALA A 675 -1.67 -34.18 2.98
C ALA A 675 -0.65 -33.18 2.42
N TYR A 676 -0.94 -31.88 2.50
CA TYR A 676 0.02 -30.82 2.12
C TYR A 676 1.26 -30.86 3.00
N SER A 677 1.11 -31.02 4.33
CA SER A 677 2.26 -31.08 5.24
C SER A 677 3.23 -32.24 4.96
N ALA A 678 2.73 -33.33 4.35
CA ALA A 678 3.53 -34.48 3.97
C ALA A 678 4.24 -34.31 2.62
N ARG A 679 3.68 -33.49 1.72
CA ARG A 679 4.18 -33.20 0.38
C ARG A 679 3.88 -31.73 0.05
N PRO A 680 4.62 -30.80 0.66
CA PRO A 680 4.39 -29.37 0.43
C PRO A 680 4.83 -29.03 -0.99
N ASP A 681 4.11 -28.12 -1.62
CA ASP A 681 4.45 -27.63 -2.95
C ASP A 681 5.52 -26.51 -2.88
N ILE A 682 5.82 -26.04 -1.66
CA ILE A 682 6.86 -25.05 -1.38
C ILE A 682 8.14 -25.64 -0.76
N GLU A 683 9.26 -24.95 -1.00
CA GLU A 683 10.55 -25.15 -0.35
C GLU A 683 11.09 -23.81 0.18
N VAL A 684 11.44 -23.75 1.47
CA VAL A 684 12.14 -22.58 2.04
C VAL A 684 13.62 -22.69 1.68
N ILE A 685 14.06 -21.93 0.68
CA ILE A 685 15.46 -21.95 0.21
C ILE A 685 16.37 -21.23 1.21
N ARG A 686 15.90 -20.11 1.77
CA ARG A 686 16.66 -19.29 2.72
C ARG A 686 15.75 -18.50 3.65
N ASN A 687 16.13 -18.42 4.92
CA ASN A 687 15.47 -17.55 5.90
C ASN A 687 16.51 -16.94 6.85
N SER A 688 17.22 -15.92 6.39
CA SER A 688 18.20 -15.17 7.19
C SER A 688 17.89 -13.68 7.21
N ALA A 689 18.61 -12.92 8.05
CA ALA A 689 18.51 -11.46 8.10
C ALA A 689 18.93 -10.77 6.79
N ASP A 690 19.67 -11.47 5.92
CA ASP A 690 20.14 -10.96 4.63
C ASP A 690 19.19 -11.28 3.48
N ILE A 691 18.63 -12.50 3.46
CA ILE A 691 17.80 -13.00 2.36
C ILE A 691 16.72 -13.92 2.93
N GLN A 692 15.48 -13.72 2.48
CA GLN A 692 14.38 -14.65 2.68
C GLN A 692 13.85 -15.09 1.32
N ALA A 693 13.77 -16.39 1.06
CA ALA A 693 13.41 -16.92 -0.25
C ALA A 693 12.68 -18.26 -0.16
N VAL A 694 11.71 -18.44 -1.07
CA VAL A 694 10.84 -19.60 -1.18
C VAL A 694 10.72 -20.00 -2.65
N LYS A 695 10.79 -21.30 -2.92
CA LYS A 695 10.41 -21.89 -4.20
C LYS A 695 9.00 -22.48 -4.09
N GLU A 696 8.12 -22.18 -5.02
CA GLU A 696 6.91 -22.94 -5.28
C GLU A 696 7.19 -23.81 -6.51
N THR A 697 7.11 -25.13 -6.31
CA THR A 697 7.67 -26.11 -7.24
C THR A 697 6.72 -26.48 -8.38
N ARG A 698 5.41 -26.31 -8.23
CA ARG A 698 4.43 -26.66 -9.26
C ARG A 698 4.27 -25.57 -10.32
N LEU A 699 4.39 -24.32 -9.92
CA LEU A 699 4.31 -23.10 -10.71
C LEU A 699 5.67 -22.69 -11.27
N GLY A 700 6.76 -23.33 -10.82
CA GLY A 700 8.12 -22.99 -11.24
C GLY A 700 8.54 -21.60 -10.77
N LEU A 701 8.09 -21.17 -9.58
CA LEU A 701 8.33 -19.84 -9.04
C LEU A 701 9.41 -19.87 -7.96
N THR A 702 10.45 -19.05 -8.09
CA THR A 702 11.36 -18.73 -6.99
C THR A 702 11.18 -17.26 -6.62
N ALA A 703 10.75 -16.99 -5.39
CA ALA A 703 10.55 -15.65 -4.87
C ALA A 703 11.54 -15.34 -3.73
N ALA A 704 12.15 -14.15 -3.76
CA ALA A 704 13.18 -13.76 -2.82
C ALA A 704 13.11 -12.27 -2.45
N ASN A 705 13.24 -11.99 -1.16
CA ASN A 705 13.47 -10.67 -0.61
C ASN A 705 14.92 -10.56 -0.15
N PHE A 706 15.68 -9.72 -0.83
CA PHE A 706 17.06 -9.37 -0.51
C PHE A 706 17.04 -8.13 0.39
N TRP A 707 17.40 -8.32 1.66
CA TRP A 707 17.63 -7.23 2.62
C TRP A 707 19.02 -6.62 2.44
N HIS A 708 19.96 -7.45 2.01
CA HIS A 708 21.32 -7.11 1.63
C HIS A 708 21.69 -7.80 0.32
N ALA A 709 22.80 -7.38 -0.29
CA ALA A 709 23.34 -8.04 -1.47
C ALA A 709 23.61 -9.52 -1.20
N GLY A 710 23.37 -10.37 -2.19
CA GLY A 710 23.71 -11.79 -2.08
C GLY A 710 23.06 -12.64 -3.15
N THR A 711 23.18 -13.95 -2.97
CA THR A 711 22.75 -14.96 -3.94
C THR A 711 21.81 -15.96 -3.29
N VAL A 712 20.77 -16.36 -4.02
CA VAL A 712 19.87 -17.46 -3.68
C VAL A 712 19.36 -18.12 -4.95
N ASP A 713 19.37 -19.45 -4.97
CA ASP A 713 19.01 -20.24 -6.16
C ASP A 713 19.78 -19.73 -7.40
N LEU A 714 19.10 -19.46 -8.51
CA LEU A 714 19.67 -18.92 -9.74
C LEU A 714 19.79 -17.39 -9.76
N VAL A 715 19.49 -16.67 -8.67
CA VAL A 715 19.47 -15.20 -8.65
C VAL A 715 20.51 -14.61 -7.70
N ARG A 716 21.27 -13.63 -8.19
CA ARG A 716 22.11 -12.72 -7.39
C ARG A 716 21.56 -11.31 -7.50
N SER A 717 21.48 -10.61 -6.36
CA SER A 717 21.16 -9.18 -6.30
C SER A 717 22.32 -8.44 -5.64
N GLU A 718 22.81 -7.37 -6.26
CA GLU A 718 23.86 -6.52 -5.69
C GLU A 718 23.31 -5.49 -4.72
N GLN A 719 21.99 -5.31 -4.68
CA GLN A 719 21.29 -4.35 -3.83
C GLN A 719 20.10 -4.99 -3.13
N PRO A 720 19.55 -4.36 -2.08
CA PRO A 720 18.27 -4.78 -1.52
C PRO A 720 17.16 -4.70 -2.57
N ALA A 721 16.37 -5.76 -2.72
CA ALA A 721 15.36 -5.89 -3.77
C ALA A 721 14.31 -6.94 -3.39
N SER A 722 13.10 -6.83 -3.96
CA SER A 722 12.11 -7.93 -3.97
C SER A 722 12.06 -8.50 -5.38
N VAL A 723 12.23 -9.82 -5.52
CA VAL A 723 12.38 -10.52 -6.79
C VAL A 723 11.47 -11.74 -6.84
N ILE A 724 10.84 -11.98 -7.99
CA ILE A 724 10.20 -13.25 -8.32
C ILE A 724 10.72 -13.69 -9.69
N VAL A 725 11.09 -14.94 -9.82
CA VAL A 725 11.44 -15.59 -11.08
C VAL A 725 10.47 -16.73 -11.34
N LYS A 726 10.01 -16.84 -12.59
CA LYS A 726 9.19 -17.93 -13.11
C LYS A 726 9.94 -18.65 -14.22
N GLU A 727 10.15 -19.95 -14.07
CA GLU A 727 10.79 -20.83 -15.06
C GLU A 727 9.74 -21.66 -15.80
N GLU A 728 9.66 -21.54 -17.12
CA GLU A 728 8.72 -22.28 -17.99
C GLU A 728 9.47 -22.87 -19.19
N GLY A 729 9.97 -24.10 -19.05
CA GLY A 729 10.78 -24.74 -20.09
C GLY A 729 12.11 -24.01 -20.29
N ASN A 730 12.32 -23.44 -21.48
CA ASN A 730 13.50 -22.62 -21.78
C ASN A 730 13.24 -21.11 -21.68
N GLU A 731 12.07 -20.70 -21.17
CA GLU A 731 11.73 -19.30 -20.91
C GLU A 731 11.82 -19.00 -19.42
N LEU A 732 12.29 -17.79 -19.10
CA LEU A 732 12.38 -17.27 -17.74
C LEU A 732 11.79 -15.86 -17.70
N THR A 733 10.85 -15.64 -16.79
CA THR A 733 10.32 -14.30 -16.48
C THR A 733 10.80 -13.87 -15.11
N MET A 734 11.46 -12.72 -15.01
CA MET A 734 11.87 -12.11 -13.74
C MET A 734 11.09 -10.82 -13.54
N SER A 735 10.57 -10.64 -12.32
CA SER A 735 10.01 -9.39 -11.82
C SER A 735 10.81 -8.90 -10.63
N VAL A 736 11.16 -7.62 -10.60
CA VAL A 736 11.97 -7.00 -9.54
C VAL A 736 11.50 -5.60 -9.20
N SER A 737 11.52 -5.25 -7.91
CA SER A 737 11.25 -3.90 -7.42
C SER A 737 12.30 -3.43 -6.42
N ASP A 738 12.36 -2.12 -6.18
CA ASP A 738 13.04 -1.50 -5.04
C ASP A 738 12.01 -1.12 -3.95
N PRO A 739 11.79 -1.96 -2.92
CA PRO A 739 10.89 -1.63 -1.81
C PRO A 739 11.34 -0.41 -0.99
N THR A 740 12.63 -0.03 -1.07
CA THR A 740 13.14 1.13 -0.31
C THR A 740 12.69 2.46 -0.91
N LYS A 741 12.45 2.48 -2.24
CA LYS A 741 12.15 3.66 -3.07
C LYS A 741 13.25 4.72 -3.10
N ASN A 742 14.45 4.37 -2.65
CA ASN A 742 15.56 5.31 -2.48
C ASN A 742 16.70 5.04 -3.46
N GLN A 743 16.63 3.95 -4.23
CA GLN A 743 17.73 3.52 -5.09
C GLN A 743 17.59 4.08 -6.50
N GLY A 744 18.72 4.47 -7.09
CA GLY A 744 18.75 4.90 -8.49
C GLY A 744 18.78 3.71 -9.47
N THR A 745 19.40 2.59 -9.06
CA THR A 745 19.61 1.42 -9.93
C THR A 745 19.65 0.14 -9.10
N LEU A 746 19.16 -0.95 -9.67
CA LEU A 746 19.39 -2.32 -9.20
C LEU A 746 20.19 -3.11 -10.26
N ILE A 747 21.13 -3.93 -9.83
CA ILE A 747 21.88 -4.88 -10.65
C ILE A 747 21.52 -6.29 -10.18
N LEU A 748 20.97 -7.06 -11.10
CA LEU A 748 20.53 -8.44 -10.87
C LEU A 748 21.30 -9.34 -11.81
N GLU A 749 21.57 -10.56 -11.38
CA GLU A 749 22.23 -11.56 -12.20
C GLU A 749 21.54 -12.91 -12.06
N ILE A 750 21.27 -13.52 -13.21
CA ILE A 750 20.78 -14.88 -13.32
C ILE A 750 22.00 -15.76 -13.61
N GLY A 751 22.26 -16.73 -12.74
CA GLY A 751 23.41 -17.63 -12.80
C GLY A 751 23.39 -18.63 -13.96
N LYS A 752 22.73 -18.30 -15.07
CA LYS A 752 22.64 -19.12 -16.29
C LYS A 752 22.83 -18.23 -17.53
N PRO A 753 23.36 -18.77 -18.65
CA PRO A 753 23.48 -18.02 -19.89
C PRO A 753 22.12 -17.87 -20.60
N GLY A 754 22.00 -16.86 -21.46
CA GLY A 754 20.79 -16.47 -22.17
C GLY A 754 20.97 -16.36 -23.68
N PHE A 755 19.92 -16.74 -24.43
CA PHE A 755 19.93 -16.77 -25.90
C PHE A 755 19.27 -15.53 -26.53
N GLU A 756 18.10 -15.11 -26.04
CA GLU A 756 17.31 -14.00 -26.60
C GLU A 756 16.36 -13.37 -25.56
N VAL A 757 16.18 -12.03 -25.59
CA VAL A 757 15.20 -11.31 -24.78
C VAL A 757 13.86 -11.27 -25.51
N LEU A 758 12.80 -11.79 -24.90
CA LEU A 758 11.45 -11.87 -25.48
C LEU A 758 10.63 -10.61 -25.21
N SER A 759 10.68 -10.08 -23.99
CA SER A 759 10.05 -8.81 -23.61
C SER A 759 10.73 -8.22 -22.37
N LYS A 760 10.62 -6.90 -22.17
CA LYS A 760 11.11 -6.23 -20.95
C LYS A 760 10.46 -4.87 -20.76
N SER A 761 10.42 -4.38 -19.52
CA SER A 761 10.10 -2.99 -19.23
C SER A 761 11.17 -2.06 -19.81
N ASP A 762 10.77 -0.82 -20.16
CA ASP A 762 11.70 0.20 -20.69
C ASP A 762 12.81 0.57 -19.71
N THR A 763 12.59 0.36 -18.40
CA THR A 763 13.56 0.60 -17.33
C THR A 763 14.61 -0.50 -17.18
N VAL A 764 14.46 -1.64 -17.86
CA VAL A 764 15.39 -2.78 -17.78
C VAL A 764 16.37 -2.73 -18.94
N THR A 765 17.66 -2.86 -18.64
CA THR A 765 18.76 -2.96 -19.61
C THR A 765 19.48 -4.29 -19.37
N VAL A 766 19.64 -5.10 -20.42
CA VAL A 766 20.48 -6.30 -20.34
C VAL A 766 21.92 -5.89 -20.58
N LEU A 767 22.78 -6.15 -19.61
CA LEU A 767 24.21 -5.82 -19.67
C LEU A 767 25.02 -6.96 -20.29
N ARG A 768 24.68 -8.20 -19.92
CA ARG A 768 25.39 -9.41 -20.33
C ARG A 768 24.41 -10.58 -20.44
N THR A 769 24.69 -11.53 -21.33
CA THR A 769 23.89 -12.76 -21.49
C THR A 769 24.71 -14.04 -21.31
N SER A 770 26.04 -13.97 -21.24
CA SER A 770 26.92 -15.13 -21.04
C SER A 770 28.20 -14.69 -20.32
N PRO A 771 28.80 -15.50 -19.41
CA PRO A 771 28.36 -16.84 -18.97
C PRO A 771 27.10 -16.82 -18.09
N THR A 772 26.70 -15.62 -17.63
CA THR A 772 25.49 -15.36 -16.85
C THR A 772 24.73 -14.18 -17.46
N ILE A 773 23.43 -14.09 -17.20
CA ILE A 773 22.63 -12.95 -17.62
C ILE A 773 22.70 -11.87 -16.53
N GLN A 774 23.20 -10.69 -16.87
CA GLN A 774 23.24 -9.54 -15.96
C GLN A 774 22.28 -8.45 -16.44
N LEU A 775 21.49 -7.94 -15.51
CA LEU A 775 20.40 -6.99 -15.75
C LEU A 775 20.62 -5.75 -14.90
N LYS A 776 20.46 -4.58 -15.53
CA LYS A 776 20.39 -3.28 -14.85
C LYS A 776 18.97 -2.75 -14.91
N VAL A 777 18.43 -2.38 -13.77
CA VAL A 777 17.08 -1.80 -13.64
C VAL A 777 17.21 -0.36 -13.16
N ASN A 778 16.65 0.58 -13.92
CA ASN A 778 16.51 1.96 -13.46
C ASN A 778 15.34 2.06 -12.45
N ALA A 779 15.68 2.10 -11.16
CA ALA A 779 14.73 2.19 -10.06
C ALA A 779 14.41 3.65 -9.67
N ALA A 780 15.12 4.63 -10.23
CA ALA A 780 14.93 6.04 -9.89
C ALA A 780 13.50 6.51 -10.19
N GLY A 781 12.79 6.95 -9.16
CA GLY A 781 11.40 7.41 -9.30
C GLY A 781 10.38 6.29 -9.60
N SER A 782 10.78 5.02 -9.50
CA SER A 782 9.87 3.86 -9.67
C SER A 782 8.79 3.79 -8.57
N LEU A 783 9.05 4.42 -7.42
CA LEU A 783 8.17 4.43 -6.25
C LEU A 783 7.78 3.03 -5.75
N GLY A 784 8.63 2.03 -5.98
CA GLY A 784 8.39 0.63 -5.60
C GLY A 784 7.61 -0.19 -6.61
N THR A 785 7.40 0.34 -7.82
CA THR A 785 6.76 -0.40 -8.93
C THR A 785 7.66 -1.56 -9.39
N ALA A 786 7.04 -2.67 -9.80
CA ALA A 786 7.74 -3.81 -10.37
C ALA A 786 8.25 -3.55 -11.79
N HIS A 787 9.41 -4.12 -12.12
CA HIS A 787 10.05 -4.09 -13.42
C HIS A 787 10.25 -5.52 -13.90
N GLN A 788 9.90 -5.80 -15.15
CA GLN A 788 9.85 -7.17 -15.65
C GLN A 788 10.73 -7.37 -16.87
N VAL A 789 11.24 -8.59 -17.01
CA VAL A 789 11.95 -9.08 -18.20
C VAL A 789 11.61 -10.54 -18.40
N LYS A 790 11.30 -10.90 -19.64
CA LYS A 790 11.11 -12.26 -20.11
C LYS A 790 12.17 -12.57 -21.16
N LEU A 791 12.87 -13.68 -21.00
CA LEU A 791 13.99 -14.08 -21.85
C LEU A 791 14.04 -15.60 -22.02
N THR A 792 14.82 -16.05 -22.98
CA THR A 792 15.21 -17.46 -23.10
C THR A 792 16.55 -17.70 -22.42
N TYR A 793 16.69 -18.86 -21.79
CA TYR A 793 17.89 -19.27 -21.06
C TYR A 793 18.26 -20.72 -21.35
N ASP A 794 19.51 -21.08 -21.10
CA ASP A 794 19.93 -22.49 -21.13
C ASP A 794 19.47 -23.18 -19.85
N ALA A 795 18.32 -23.86 -19.92
CA ALA A 795 17.76 -24.58 -18.78
C ALA A 795 18.69 -25.71 -18.29
N GLU A 796 19.48 -26.31 -19.19
CA GLU A 796 20.40 -27.42 -18.89
C GLU A 796 21.75 -26.94 -18.36
N ALA A 797 22.11 -25.67 -18.57
CA ALA A 797 23.34 -25.11 -18.01
C ALA A 797 23.28 -25.11 -16.47
N PRO A 798 24.38 -25.49 -15.79
CA PRO A 798 24.45 -25.43 -14.34
C PRO A 798 24.36 -23.98 -13.86
N VAL A 799 23.76 -23.77 -12.69
CA VAL A 799 23.81 -22.47 -12.03
C VAL A 799 25.26 -22.14 -11.68
N TYR A 800 25.78 -21.07 -12.26
CA TYR A 800 27.14 -20.60 -12.07
C TYR A 800 27.12 -19.09 -11.82
N PHE A 801 27.79 -18.65 -10.75
CA PHE A 801 28.11 -17.25 -10.55
C PHE A 801 29.63 -17.12 -10.58
N PRO A 802 30.20 -16.32 -11.49
CA PRO A 802 31.63 -16.12 -11.52
C PRO A 802 32.12 -15.64 -10.16
N PRO A 803 33.18 -16.24 -9.59
CA PRO A 803 33.75 -15.77 -8.35
C PRO A 803 34.17 -14.31 -8.53
N VAL A 804 33.86 -13.50 -7.52
CA VAL A 804 34.33 -12.12 -7.49
C VAL A 804 35.83 -12.18 -7.22
N GLN A 805 36.64 -11.80 -8.20
CA GLN A 805 38.08 -11.66 -8.02
C GLN A 805 38.35 -10.31 -7.38
N GLU A 806 38.98 -10.34 -6.22
CA GLU A 806 39.47 -9.17 -5.51
C GLU A 806 40.96 -9.00 -5.80
N GLU A 807 41.32 -7.87 -6.39
CA GLU A 807 42.70 -7.43 -6.54
C GLU A 807 42.93 -6.17 -5.72
N GLN A 808 44.09 -6.09 -5.07
CA GLN A 808 44.52 -4.93 -4.29
C GLN A 808 45.77 -4.34 -4.91
N PHE A 809 45.71 -3.06 -5.28
CA PHE A 809 46.82 -2.29 -5.80
C PHE A 809 47.39 -1.41 -4.69
N ALA A 810 48.67 -1.59 -4.38
CA ALA A 810 49.38 -0.65 -3.52
C ALA A 810 49.64 0.67 -4.27
N PRO A 811 49.68 1.82 -3.58
CA PRO A 811 50.04 3.08 -4.23
C PRO A 811 51.46 3.00 -4.80
N VAL A 812 51.60 3.30 -6.09
CA VAL A 812 52.91 3.49 -6.74
C VAL A 812 53.56 4.81 -6.35
N GLY A 813 52.77 5.74 -5.79
CA GLY A 813 53.26 6.90 -5.07
C GLY A 813 52.18 7.52 -4.19
N ASP A 814 52.57 8.04 -3.03
CA ASP A 814 51.72 8.92 -2.24
C ASP A 814 52.52 10.05 -1.56
N SER A 815 51.89 11.20 -1.37
CA SER A 815 52.50 12.30 -0.62
C SER A 815 51.41 13.27 -0.23
N PHE A 816 51.61 13.97 0.88
CA PHE A 816 50.87 15.20 1.12
C PHE A 816 51.72 16.42 0.75
N VAL A 817 51.06 17.53 0.50
CA VAL A 817 51.69 18.82 0.23
C VAL A 817 51.19 19.84 1.22
N TRP A 818 52.02 20.82 1.55
CA TRP A 818 51.71 21.81 2.59
C TRP A 818 52.07 23.21 2.09
N ASP A 819 51.10 24.11 2.09
CA ASP A 819 51.27 25.50 1.68
C ASP A 819 52.13 26.36 2.63
N GLY A 820 52.34 27.63 2.24
CA GLY A 820 53.11 28.59 3.03
C GLY A 820 54.60 28.26 3.06
N ALA A 821 55.20 28.22 4.26
CA ALA A 821 56.64 28.02 4.43
C ALA A 821 57.14 26.65 3.92
N ASN A 822 56.24 25.67 3.82
CA ASN A 822 56.55 24.32 3.34
C ASN A 822 56.24 24.13 1.85
N ALA A 823 55.98 25.20 1.11
CA ALA A 823 55.43 25.08 -0.24
C ALA A 823 56.35 24.32 -1.23
N ASN A 824 57.65 24.26 -0.95
CA ASN A 824 58.65 23.53 -1.75
C ASN A 824 59.24 22.32 -1.00
N THR A 825 58.65 21.92 0.13
CA THR A 825 59.05 20.72 0.87
C THR A 825 58.28 19.53 0.34
N ASN A 826 58.99 18.45 0.02
CA ASN A 826 58.40 17.17 -0.35
C ASN A 826 58.18 16.32 0.91
N PHE A 827 57.06 15.59 0.97
CA PHE A 827 56.70 14.73 2.10
C PHE A 827 56.45 13.27 1.68
N GLY A 828 56.89 12.86 0.49
CA GLY A 828 56.64 11.51 -0.05
C GLY A 828 57.41 10.38 0.64
N SER A 829 58.16 10.67 1.70
CA SER A 829 58.79 9.67 2.57
C SER A 829 58.23 9.67 4.00
N SER A 830 57.16 10.44 4.24
CA SER A 830 56.47 10.47 5.52
C SER A 830 55.70 9.16 5.71
N THR A 831 55.60 8.64 6.93
CA THR A 831 54.76 7.45 7.22
C THR A 831 53.27 7.76 7.37
N TYR A 832 52.91 9.03 7.20
CA TYR A 832 51.54 9.53 7.30
C TYR A 832 51.31 10.64 6.28
N LEU A 833 50.04 10.77 5.88
CA LEU A 833 49.51 11.76 4.98
C LEU A 833 48.50 12.64 5.71
N VAL A 834 48.34 13.88 5.25
CA VAL A 834 47.49 14.87 5.91
C VAL A 834 46.62 15.61 4.90
N ALA A 835 45.34 15.73 5.21
CA ALA A 835 44.40 16.59 4.51
C ALA A 835 43.82 17.63 5.49
N ARG A 836 43.84 18.90 5.08
CA ARG A 836 43.32 20.02 5.85
C ARG A 836 43.08 21.23 4.96
N ASN A 837 41.83 21.66 4.81
CA ASN A 837 41.51 22.91 4.12
C ASN A 837 41.47 24.10 5.09
N GLY A 838 42.64 24.43 5.64
CA GLY A 838 42.81 25.54 6.58
C GLY A 838 43.06 26.90 5.94
N GLY A 839 43.35 27.89 6.78
CA GLY A 839 43.86 29.19 6.33
C GLY A 839 45.26 29.07 5.70
N SER A 840 45.73 30.16 5.09
CA SER A 840 47.07 30.23 4.47
C SER A 840 48.16 29.74 5.43
N GLY A 841 49.01 28.84 4.96
CA GLY A 841 50.08 28.20 5.74
C GLY A 841 49.66 26.95 6.53
N PHE A 842 48.38 26.57 6.49
CA PHE A 842 47.85 25.36 7.12
C PHE A 842 47.15 24.41 6.14
N LYS A 843 47.11 24.75 4.84
CA LYS A 843 46.47 23.91 3.83
C LYS A 843 47.34 22.70 3.55
N ARG A 844 46.73 21.52 3.61
CA ARG A 844 47.35 20.24 3.28
C ARG A 844 46.42 19.42 2.42
N GLN A 845 46.98 18.81 1.39
CA GLN A 845 46.26 17.92 0.48
C GLN A 845 47.11 16.67 0.31
N SER A 846 46.48 15.50 0.34
CA SER A 846 47.17 14.23 0.11
C SER A 846 46.89 13.74 -1.31
N PHE A 847 47.83 13.00 -1.88
CA PHE A 847 47.73 12.44 -3.22
C PHE A 847 48.12 10.97 -3.17
N PHE A 848 47.38 10.14 -3.89
CA PHE A 848 47.67 8.74 -4.15
C PHE A 848 47.73 8.51 -5.65
N LYS A 849 48.65 7.65 -6.09
CA LYS A 849 48.76 7.19 -7.47
C LYS A 849 48.79 5.67 -7.49
N PHE A 850 48.01 5.07 -8.38
CA PHE A 850 47.98 3.63 -8.62
C PHE A 850 48.26 3.35 -10.09
N ASP A 851 48.96 2.26 -10.36
CA ASP A 851 49.19 1.75 -11.73
C ASP A 851 48.39 0.46 -11.90
N LEU A 852 47.37 0.53 -12.77
CA LEU A 852 46.52 -0.60 -13.13
C LEU A 852 46.74 -1.00 -14.60
N GLY A 853 47.81 -0.56 -15.26
CA GLY A 853 48.04 -0.83 -16.69
C GLY A 853 48.16 -2.32 -17.06
N GLY A 854 48.38 -3.20 -16.08
CA GLY A 854 48.36 -4.66 -16.24
C GLY A 854 47.01 -5.32 -15.96
N TYR A 855 46.02 -4.57 -15.48
CA TYR A 855 44.71 -5.08 -15.15
C TYR A 855 43.84 -5.23 -16.40
N THR A 856 43.32 -6.43 -16.62
CA THR A 856 42.52 -6.77 -17.81
C THR A 856 41.10 -7.23 -17.47
N GLY A 857 40.75 -7.28 -16.18
CA GLY A 857 39.41 -7.62 -15.70
C GLY A 857 38.41 -6.48 -15.90
N GLU A 858 37.12 -6.80 -15.84
CA GLU A 858 36.06 -5.79 -15.80
C GLU A 858 35.93 -5.25 -14.36
N VAL A 859 36.07 -3.93 -14.17
CA VAL A 859 35.90 -3.31 -12.85
C VAL A 859 34.42 -3.19 -12.52
N ASN A 860 33.93 -4.04 -11.62
CA ASN A 860 32.56 -3.97 -11.09
C ASN A 860 32.47 -2.99 -9.92
N ALA A 861 33.51 -2.94 -9.08
CA ALA A 861 33.64 -1.96 -8.00
C ALA A 861 35.11 -1.63 -7.77
N ALA A 862 35.41 -0.37 -7.43
CA ALA A 862 36.74 0.02 -6.96
C ALA A 862 36.65 0.95 -5.75
N LYS A 863 37.40 0.63 -4.69
CA LYS A 863 37.42 1.39 -3.44
C LYS A 863 38.84 1.73 -3.01
N LEU A 864 39.09 3.01 -2.74
CA LEU A 864 40.32 3.44 -2.08
C LEU A 864 40.15 3.24 -0.57
N TRP A 865 40.93 2.34 0.01
CA TRP A 865 40.98 2.10 1.45
C TRP A 865 42.16 2.85 2.07
N VAL A 866 41.86 3.63 3.11
CA VAL A 866 42.86 4.32 3.92
C VAL A 866 42.60 4.05 5.40
N TYR A 867 43.66 4.05 6.21
CA TYR A 867 43.56 3.94 7.65
C TYR A 867 43.88 5.29 8.29
N GLY A 868 42.94 5.90 9.02
CA GLY A 868 43.15 7.24 9.54
C GLY A 868 42.06 7.74 10.49
N SER A 869 42.26 8.96 10.99
CA SER A 869 41.36 9.66 11.90
C SER A 869 41.29 11.16 11.59
N THR A 870 40.34 11.84 12.21
CA THR A 870 40.24 13.30 12.20
C THR A 870 40.35 13.87 13.61
N ASP A 871 40.70 15.15 13.74
CA ASP A 871 40.69 15.87 15.01
C ASP A 871 39.27 16.07 15.59
N GLN A 872 38.25 15.96 14.74
CA GLN A 872 36.83 15.98 15.10
C GLN A 872 36.03 15.17 14.05
N PRO A 873 34.95 14.45 14.43
CA PRO A 873 34.19 13.63 13.48
C PRO A 873 33.67 14.45 12.30
N GLY A 874 33.77 13.91 11.09
CA GLY A 874 33.37 14.64 9.88
C GLY A 874 33.80 13.99 8.57
N GLY A 875 33.41 14.63 7.47
CA GLY A 875 33.67 14.13 6.13
C GLY A 875 35.06 14.50 5.60
N VAL A 876 35.77 13.51 5.09
CA VAL A 876 36.97 13.63 4.25
C VAL A 876 36.58 13.31 2.82
N THR A 877 37.14 13.99 1.83
CA THR A 877 36.69 13.89 0.43
C THR A 877 37.81 13.42 -0.49
N ALA A 878 37.51 12.44 -1.34
CA ALA A 878 38.34 12.03 -2.45
C ALA A 878 37.94 12.77 -3.73
N LEU A 879 38.92 13.25 -4.47
CA LEU A 879 38.76 14.02 -5.71
C LEU A 879 39.64 13.44 -6.81
N ALA A 880 39.15 13.50 -8.05
CA ALA A 880 39.90 13.10 -9.23
C ALA A 880 41.13 13.99 -9.43
N VAL A 881 42.23 13.42 -9.91
CA VAL A 881 43.42 14.18 -10.33
C VAL A 881 43.75 13.74 -11.74
N ALA A 882 43.55 14.65 -12.70
CA ALA A 882 43.67 14.33 -14.14
C ALA A 882 45.11 14.43 -14.69
N ASP A 883 46.06 14.91 -13.89
CA ASP A 883 47.46 15.01 -14.28
C ASP A 883 48.24 13.91 -13.58
N ASP A 884 48.55 12.84 -14.32
CA ASP A 884 49.33 11.70 -13.85
C ASP A 884 50.84 11.87 -14.00
N SER A 885 51.33 13.05 -14.42
CA SER A 885 52.77 13.26 -14.58
C SER A 885 53.52 13.48 -13.27
N TRP A 886 52.80 13.69 -12.16
CA TRP A 886 53.43 13.91 -10.86
C TRP A 886 54.17 12.66 -10.36
N THR A 887 55.27 12.92 -9.65
CA THR A 887 56.07 11.90 -8.99
C THR A 887 56.14 12.17 -7.48
N GLU A 888 56.13 11.09 -6.70
CA GLU A 888 56.16 11.14 -5.24
C GLU A 888 57.36 11.92 -4.69
N SER A 889 58.53 11.84 -5.33
CA SER A 889 59.75 12.52 -4.89
C SER A 889 59.82 14.02 -5.24
N GLU A 890 58.96 14.49 -6.16
CA GLU A 890 59.02 15.87 -6.67
C GLU A 890 57.77 16.69 -6.35
N VAL A 891 56.68 16.03 -5.95
CA VAL A 891 55.43 16.71 -5.61
C VAL A 891 55.62 17.58 -4.37
N THR A 892 55.28 18.85 -4.51
CA THR A 892 55.34 19.87 -3.46
C THR A 892 54.13 20.77 -3.64
N TRP A 893 53.79 21.63 -2.68
CA TRP A 893 52.64 22.52 -2.85
C TRP A 893 52.72 23.35 -4.15
N SER A 894 53.92 23.84 -4.49
CA SER A 894 54.16 24.65 -5.69
C SER A 894 54.11 23.86 -7.01
N ARG A 895 54.19 22.52 -6.94
CA ARG A 895 54.26 21.62 -8.11
C ARG A 895 53.16 20.55 -8.13
N LYS A 896 52.19 20.63 -7.22
CA LYS A 896 51.13 19.63 -7.09
C LYS A 896 50.18 19.66 -8.29
N PRO A 897 49.60 18.52 -8.68
CA PRO A 897 48.52 18.53 -9.66
C PRO A 897 47.26 19.18 -9.08
N ALA A 898 46.36 19.61 -9.96
CA ALA A 898 45.09 20.22 -9.56
C ALA A 898 44.09 19.15 -9.10
N LEU A 899 43.33 19.45 -8.05
CA LEU A 899 42.18 18.63 -7.64
C LEU A 899 41.00 18.94 -8.56
N GLY A 900 40.40 17.89 -9.12
CA GLY A 900 39.27 17.94 -10.04
C GLY A 900 37.93 17.69 -9.36
N GLN A 901 37.06 16.94 -10.04
CA GLN A 901 35.72 16.63 -9.55
C GLN A 901 35.74 15.73 -8.31
N LYS A 902 34.74 15.88 -7.44
CA LYS A 902 34.54 15.01 -6.29
C LYS A 902 34.21 13.59 -6.74
N LEU A 903 34.88 12.60 -6.15
CA LEU A 903 34.59 11.18 -6.32
C LEU A 903 33.64 10.70 -5.22
N ASP A 904 34.07 10.79 -3.96
CA ASP A 904 33.30 10.33 -2.79
C ASP A 904 33.69 11.09 -1.50
N THR A 905 32.86 10.99 -0.46
CA THR A 905 33.11 11.54 0.87
C THR A 905 32.91 10.46 1.93
N ALA A 906 33.99 10.12 2.66
CA ALA A 906 33.95 9.16 3.76
C ALA A 906 33.91 9.87 5.12
N SER A 907 33.13 9.34 6.06
CA SER A 907 33.04 9.85 7.43
C SER A 907 34.14 9.28 8.32
N PHE A 908 34.99 10.16 8.83
CA PHE A 908 36.06 9.83 9.77
C PHE A 908 35.65 10.18 11.21
N ASP A 909 36.23 9.45 12.15
CA ASP A 909 36.05 9.65 13.59
C ASP A 909 37.39 10.04 14.23
N THR A 910 37.36 10.37 15.51
CA THR A 910 38.58 10.70 16.27
C THR A 910 39.45 9.48 16.57
N ALA A 911 38.85 8.29 16.56
CA ALA A 911 39.59 7.02 16.61
C ALA A 911 40.03 6.61 15.20
N ALA A 912 41.29 6.21 15.06
CA ALA A 912 41.81 5.73 13.77
C ALA A 912 41.17 4.40 13.39
N GLY A 913 40.80 4.26 12.11
CA GLY A 913 40.21 3.05 11.57
C GLY A 913 40.25 3.03 10.04
N TRP A 914 39.89 1.89 9.45
CA TRP A 914 39.72 1.77 8.00
C TRP A 914 38.54 2.60 7.50
N LYS A 915 38.76 3.32 6.42
CA LYS A 915 37.77 4.14 5.72
C LYS A 915 37.90 3.87 4.22
N ALA A 916 36.77 3.74 3.55
CA ALA A 916 36.72 3.47 2.12
C ALA A 916 36.10 4.66 1.37
N PHE A 917 36.66 4.98 0.21
CA PHE A 917 36.07 5.90 -0.76
C PHE A 917 35.66 5.10 -2.00
N ASP A 918 34.41 5.22 -2.44
CA ASP A 918 33.98 4.65 -3.72
C ASP A 918 34.53 5.46 -4.88
N VAL A 919 35.41 4.84 -5.67
CA VAL A 919 36.06 5.46 -6.82
C VAL A 919 35.79 4.68 -8.11
N THR A 920 34.77 3.81 -8.10
CA THR A 920 34.46 2.85 -9.16
C THR A 920 34.40 3.50 -10.54
N SER A 921 33.56 4.53 -10.72
CA SER A 921 33.40 5.18 -12.03
C SER A 921 34.65 5.89 -12.52
N PHE A 922 35.49 6.39 -11.60
CA PHE A 922 36.75 7.04 -11.96
C PHE A 922 37.79 6.02 -12.39
N VAL A 923 37.95 4.92 -11.64
CA VAL A 923 38.84 3.82 -12.00
C VAL A 923 38.45 3.19 -13.34
N GLN A 924 37.15 3.00 -13.60
CA GLN A 924 36.65 2.55 -14.91
C GLN A 924 37.04 3.50 -16.04
N ALA A 925 36.96 4.82 -15.82
CA ALA A 925 37.34 5.81 -16.82
C ALA A 925 38.84 5.82 -17.10
N GLU A 926 39.69 5.81 -16.07
CA GLU A 926 41.15 5.81 -16.22
C GLU A 926 41.66 4.50 -16.84
N LEU A 927 41.04 3.35 -16.52
CA LEU A 927 41.35 2.07 -17.17
C LEU A 927 41.02 2.04 -18.66
N SER A 928 40.03 2.80 -19.11
CA SER A 928 39.76 2.99 -20.54
C SER A 928 40.77 3.91 -21.22
N GLY A 929 41.54 4.66 -20.42
CA GLY A 929 42.62 5.56 -20.82
C GLY A 929 43.99 4.91 -20.68
N ASP A 930 44.83 5.46 -19.79
CA ASP A 930 46.22 5.03 -19.62
C ASP A 930 46.42 4.03 -18.46
N GLY A 931 45.36 3.71 -17.71
CA GLY A 931 45.39 2.79 -16.58
C GLY A 931 46.05 3.37 -15.33
N ILE A 932 46.35 4.67 -15.27
CA ILE A 932 46.91 5.34 -14.10
C ILE A 932 45.80 6.05 -13.34
N VAL A 933 45.70 5.78 -12.04
CA VAL A 933 44.66 6.38 -11.19
C VAL A 933 45.32 7.32 -10.18
N SER A 934 45.19 8.62 -10.39
CA SER A 934 45.58 9.65 -9.41
C SER A 934 44.38 10.19 -8.64
N ILE A 935 44.43 10.09 -7.31
CA ILE A 935 43.37 10.54 -6.40
C ILE A 935 43.94 11.54 -5.40
N GLY A 936 43.26 12.66 -5.22
CA GLY A 936 43.59 13.64 -4.19
C GLY A 936 42.60 13.58 -3.03
N ILE A 937 43.10 13.75 -1.80
CA ILE A 937 42.29 13.82 -0.58
C ILE A 937 42.37 15.22 0.01
N ASP A 938 41.20 15.78 0.32
CA ASP A 938 41.05 17.05 1.01
C ASP A 938 39.91 17.00 2.03
N THR A 939 39.87 17.99 2.93
CA THR A 939 38.72 18.21 3.81
C THR A 939 37.91 19.41 3.32
N VAL A 940 36.59 19.39 3.54
CA VAL A 940 35.70 20.48 3.11
C VAL A 940 35.88 21.75 3.95
N ASP A 941 36.54 21.65 5.10
CA ASP A 941 36.75 22.70 6.07
C ASP A 941 38.12 22.57 6.77
N ASN A 942 38.36 23.35 7.83
CA ASN A 942 39.66 23.40 8.51
C ASN A 942 39.99 22.16 9.38
N ARG A 943 39.26 21.05 9.23
CA ARG A 943 39.51 19.79 9.94
C ARG A 943 40.85 19.19 9.55
N TYR A 944 41.54 18.63 10.54
CA TYR A 944 42.79 17.91 10.33
C TYR A 944 42.50 16.42 10.21
N ALA A 945 42.67 15.87 9.00
CA ALA A 945 42.62 14.43 8.76
C ALA A 945 44.04 13.89 8.64
N SER A 946 44.35 12.82 9.38
CA SER A 946 45.61 12.09 9.31
C SER A 946 45.33 10.67 8.85
N MET A 947 46.10 10.18 7.88
CA MET A 947 45.99 8.81 7.38
C MET A 947 47.37 8.21 7.17
N ASN A 948 47.48 6.89 7.18
CA ASN A 948 48.73 6.21 6.89
C ASN A 948 49.12 6.39 5.41
N SER A 949 50.42 6.53 5.17
CA SER A 949 51.01 6.45 3.83
C SER A 949 51.43 5.01 3.51
N ARG A 950 51.93 4.79 2.30
CA ARG A 950 52.53 3.52 1.89
C ARG A 950 53.82 3.19 2.65
N GLU A 951 54.53 4.18 3.22
CA GLU A 951 55.71 3.99 4.07
C GLU A 951 55.34 3.50 5.49
N ALA A 952 54.05 3.51 5.85
CA ALA A 952 53.61 3.01 7.15
C ALA A 952 53.97 1.52 7.35
N ALA A 953 54.32 1.14 8.58
CA ALA A 953 54.67 -0.24 8.89
C ALA A 953 53.46 -1.20 8.81
N GLU A 954 52.27 -0.71 9.16
CA GLU A 954 51.00 -1.44 9.17
C GLU A 954 49.88 -0.56 8.61
N HIS A 955 48.77 -1.19 8.21
CA HIS A 955 47.57 -0.50 7.70
C HIS A 955 47.87 0.46 6.54
N ARG A 956 48.64 0.00 5.56
CA ARG A 956 48.96 0.77 4.36
C ARG A 956 47.72 0.97 3.49
N PRO A 957 47.56 2.14 2.85
CA PRO A 957 46.46 2.37 1.93
C PRO A 957 46.57 1.45 0.71
N TYR A 958 45.43 1.12 0.10
CA TYR A 958 45.36 0.33 -1.12
C TYR A 958 44.11 0.67 -1.92
N LEU A 959 44.16 0.47 -3.23
CA LEU A 959 43.00 0.49 -4.09
C LEU A 959 42.51 -0.94 -4.28
N GLN A 960 41.31 -1.25 -3.80
CA GLN A 960 40.63 -2.52 -4.03
C GLN A 960 39.87 -2.44 -5.34
N VAL A 961 40.04 -3.43 -6.21
CA VAL A 961 39.29 -3.59 -7.45
C VAL A 961 38.62 -4.96 -7.42
N LEU A 962 37.30 -4.97 -7.62
CA LEU A 962 36.49 -6.18 -7.69
C LEU A 962 36.08 -6.41 -9.15
N SER A 963 36.33 -7.61 -9.68
CA SER A 963 35.81 -8.06 -10.98
C SER A 963 34.97 -9.31 -10.86
N SER A 964 34.02 -9.49 -11.79
CA SER A 964 33.51 -10.82 -12.08
C SER A 964 34.57 -11.56 -12.89
N GLY A 965 35.15 -12.63 -12.34
CA GLY A 965 36.17 -13.39 -13.05
C GLY A 965 35.67 -13.87 -14.41
N ASN A 966 36.34 -13.48 -15.50
CA ASN A 966 36.18 -14.11 -16.80
C ASN A 966 37.04 -15.38 -16.82
N ASP A 967 36.58 -16.45 -16.16
CA ASP A 967 37.14 -17.77 -16.42
C ASP A 967 36.02 -18.69 -16.90
N ALA A 968 35.71 -18.55 -18.19
CA ALA A 968 34.98 -19.56 -18.94
C ALA A 968 35.93 -20.73 -19.24
N THR A 969 36.29 -21.50 -18.21
CA THR A 969 36.72 -22.88 -18.39
C THR A 969 35.88 -23.76 -17.45
N PRO A 970 34.99 -24.61 -18.00
CA PRO A 970 34.39 -25.68 -17.22
C PRO A 970 35.51 -26.51 -16.57
N PRO A 971 35.34 -27.02 -15.34
CA PRO A 971 36.22 -28.07 -14.85
C PRO A 971 36.19 -29.19 -15.87
N VAL A 972 37.33 -29.50 -16.47
CA VAL A 972 37.49 -30.78 -17.15
C VAL A 972 37.26 -31.82 -16.07
N THR A 973 36.18 -32.58 -16.19
CA THR A 973 36.00 -33.82 -15.43
C THR A 973 37.13 -34.75 -15.86
N SER A 974 38.26 -34.70 -15.15
CA SER A 974 39.15 -35.85 -15.10
C SER A 974 38.46 -36.88 -14.22
N ASP A 975 37.70 -37.76 -14.86
CA ASP A 975 37.62 -39.14 -14.40
C ASP A 975 39.06 -39.63 -14.24
N ASP A 976 39.57 -39.59 -13.00
CA ASP A 976 40.69 -40.39 -12.46
C ASP A 976 41.13 -39.77 -11.12
N ALA A 977 40.35 -40.00 -10.06
CA ALA A 977 40.82 -39.83 -8.67
C ALA A 977 39.97 -40.63 -7.67
N ASP A 978 39.69 -41.89 -7.96
CA ASP A 978 39.28 -42.88 -6.95
C ASP A 978 40.45 -43.84 -6.73
N GLU A 979 41.48 -43.41 -5.99
CA GLU A 979 42.44 -44.29 -5.27
C GLU A 979 43.50 -43.46 -4.52
N GLU A 980 43.24 -43.12 -3.24
CA GLU A 980 44.23 -43.11 -2.13
C GLU A 980 43.71 -42.31 -0.92
N TRP A 981 42.86 -42.90 -0.09
CA TRP A 981 42.99 -42.72 1.37
C TRP A 981 42.20 -43.74 2.19
N HIS A 982 42.44 -45.06 2.04
CA HIS A 982 42.21 -46.01 3.13
C HIS A 982 42.95 -47.32 2.88
N ARG A 983 44.18 -47.45 3.41
CA ARG A 983 44.63 -48.68 4.09
C ARG A 983 46.01 -48.49 4.72
N THR A 984 46.01 -48.39 6.05
CA THR A 984 46.99 -49.11 6.86
C THR A 984 46.29 -50.31 7.52
N ALA A 985 46.77 -51.50 7.12
CA ALA A 985 46.98 -52.69 7.97
C ALA A 985 45.78 -53.54 8.44
N ARG A 986 45.46 -54.61 7.69
CA ARG A 986 45.85 -56.03 7.94
C ARG A 986 44.87 -57.03 7.30
N GLN A 987 45.45 -57.94 6.50
CA GLN A 987 44.90 -59.20 5.96
C GLN A 987 44.69 -60.29 7.05
N PRO A 988 44.22 -61.53 6.75
CA PRO A 988 43.54 -62.05 5.53
C PRO A 988 42.35 -63.02 5.82
N GLY A 989 41.65 -63.46 4.76
CA GLY A 989 40.90 -64.73 4.79
C GLY A 989 40.00 -65.00 3.58
N SER A 990 40.52 -65.77 2.61
CA SER A 990 39.85 -66.75 1.69
C SER A 990 38.43 -66.43 1.20
N GLY A 991 38.19 -66.20 -0.10
CA GLY A 991 37.93 -67.27 -1.11
C GLY A 991 36.41 -67.54 -1.16
N GLU A 992 35.71 -67.80 -2.25
CA GLU A 992 35.97 -68.07 -3.66
C GLU A 992 34.56 -68.25 -4.28
N VAL A 993 34.39 -68.00 -5.60
CA VAL A 993 33.26 -68.44 -6.47
C VAL A 993 31.89 -67.77 -6.21
N GLY A 994 31.14 -67.21 -7.18
CA GLY A 994 31.17 -67.27 -8.64
C GLY A 994 29.76 -67.59 -9.17
N SER A 995 29.31 -66.81 -10.17
CA SER A 995 28.17 -67.04 -11.09
C SER A 995 26.77 -67.16 -10.47
N GLY A 996 25.68 -66.69 -11.06
CA GLY A 996 25.41 -66.12 -12.37
C GLY A 996 23.89 -66.00 -12.51
N GLU A 997 23.47 -65.01 -13.31
CA GLU A 997 22.30 -64.97 -14.19
C GLU A 997 21.15 -65.97 -13.94
N ASP A 998 19.90 -65.51 -13.81
CA ASP A 998 19.07 -65.11 -14.96
C ASP A 998 17.57 -65.07 -14.56
N ARG A 999 16.93 -63.99 -15.01
CA ARG A 999 15.62 -63.90 -15.70
C ARG A 999 14.31 -64.49 -15.12
N GLN A 1000 13.40 -63.52 -15.01
CA GLN A 1000 12.12 -63.41 -15.73
C GLN A 1000 10.81 -63.95 -15.12
N ASP A 1001 9.90 -62.98 -15.05
CA ASP A 1001 8.51 -62.98 -15.50
C ASP A 1001 7.44 -63.69 -14.67
N GLY A 1002 6.30 -63.00 -14.56
CA GLY A 1002 5.00 -63.68 -14.65
C GLY A 1002 3.97 -63.34 -13.59
N ALA A 1003 3.40 -62.15 -13.75
CA ALA A 1003 2.10 -61.67 -13.28
C ALA A 1003 0.96 -62.69 -12.96
N SER A 1004 0.27 -62.40 -11.85
CA SER A 1004 -1.19 -62.15 -11.73
C SER A 1004 -2.19 -63.20 -11.19
N HIS A 1005 -3.22 -62.63 -10.52
CA HIS A 1005 -4.62 -63.08 -10.26
C HIS A 1005 -5.04 -63.76 -8.93
N CYS A 1006 -5.48 -62.92 -7.96
CA CYS A 1006 -6.81 -62.78 -7.27
C CYS A 1006 -7.85 -63.94 -7.21
N PRO A 1007 -8.96 -63.85 -6.41
CA PRO A 1007 -9.11 -63.80 -4.94
C PRO A 1007 -10.34 -64.65 -4.41
N ASP A 1008 -10.58 -64.71 -3.09
CA ASP A 1008 -11.86 -65.08 -2.42
C ASP A 1008 -11.67 -64.84 -0.90
N GLY A 1009 -12.61 -64.49 0.01
CA GLY A 1009 -14.06 -64.31 -0.02
C GLY A 1009 -14.66 -64.50 1.40
N ASN A 1010 -15.25 -63.43 1.97
CA ASN A 1010 -16.47 -63.37 2.83
C ASN A 1010 -16.62 -63.93 4.29
N ARG A 1011 -17.20 -63.03 5.15
CA ARG A 1011 -18.41 -63.14 6.04
C ARG A 1011 -18.36 -63.52 7.55
N ASN A 1012 -18.82 -62.53 8.35
CA ASN A 1012 -19.84 -62.50 9.43
C ASN A 1012 -19.65 -63.06 10.87
N ARG A 1013 -19.67 -62.10 11.84
CA ARG A 1013 -20.54 -61.88 13.04
C ARG A 1013 -20.40 -62.65 14.40
N VAL A 1014 -20.15 -61.84 15.46
CA VAL A 1014 -20.80 -61.75 16.84
C VAL A 1014 -20.29 -62.72 17.94
N PRO A 1015 -20.29 -62.43 19.30
CA PRO A 1015 -20.92 -61.35 20.11
C PRO A 1015 -20.08 -60.62 21.22
N ASP A 1016 -20.78 -59.63 21.82
CA ASP A 1016 -20.69 -58.80 23.04
C ASP A 1016 -20.17 -59.37 24.39
N GLY A 1017 -19.71 -58.46 25.28
CA GLY A 1017 -20.26 -58.37 26.67
C GLY A 1017 -19.35 -58.38 27.93
N SER A 1018 -19.05 -57.18 28.46
CA SER A 1018 -19.24 -56.71 29.88
C SER A 1018 -18.18 -56.85 31.02
N GLY A 1019 -18.00 -55.71 31.73
CA GLY A 1019 -17.67 -55.53 33.17
C GLY A 1019 -16.21 -55.16 33.49
N GLY A 1020 -15.79 -54.07 34.16
CA GLY A 1020 -16.41 -53.06 35.03
C GLY A 1020 -15.58 -52.86 36.32
N VAL A 1021 -14.74 -51.80 36.40
CA VAL A 1021 -14.46 -50.77 37.49
C VAL A 1021 -14.47 -51.23 39.00
N PRO A 1022 -13.82 -50.57 40.03
CA PRO A 1022 -13.02 -49.32 40.13
C PRO A 1022 -11.70 -49.41 40.94
N CYS A 1023 -10.90 -48.33 40.97
CA CYS A 1023 -10.60 -47.55 42.21
C CYS A 1023 -9.56 -46.45 42.01
N SER A 1024 -9.80 -45.38 42.77
CA SER A 1024 -9.24 -44.05 42.82
C SER A 1024 -7.85 -43.90 43.47
N GLY A 1025 -7.12 -42.86 43.06
CA GLY A 1025 -6.57 -41.88 44.01
C GLY A 1025 -5.05 -41.84 44.24
N GLY A 1026 -4.47 -40.63 44.11
CA GLY A 1026 -3.44 -40.14 45.02
C GLY A 1026 -1.99 -40.04 44.51
N GLY A 1027 -1.61 -38.82 44.09
CA GLY A 1027 -0.59 -38.01 44.77
C GLY A 1027 0.89 -38.45 44.84
N CYS A 1028 1.74 -37.52 44.36
CA CYS A 1028 3.03 -37.08 44.94
C CYS A 1028 4.37 -37.77 44.58
N LEU A 1029 5.16 -37.00 43.81
CA LEU A 1029 6.52 -36.49 44.09
C LEU A 1029 7.78 -37.38 43.96
N LYS A 1030 8.75 -36.79 43.21
CA LYS A 1030 10.23 -36.87 43.31
C LYS A 1030 10.87 -38.20 42.85
N ARG A 1031 12.07 -38.26 42.22
CA ARG A 1031 13.22 -37.33 42.09
C ARG A 1031 14.19 -37.88 41.02
N GLY A 1032 14.91 -36.98 40.33
CA GLY A 1032 16.27 -37.15 39.73
C GLY A 1032 16.37 -38.08 38.51
N ILE A 1033 16.92 -37.71 37.35
CA ILE A 1033 17.96 -36.74 36.96
C ILE A 1033 17.54 -36.09 35.64
#